data_AF-A0A1H5PQ74-F1
#
_entry.id   AF-A0A1H5PQ74-F1
#
_cell.length_a   1.000
_cell.length_b   1.000
_cell.length_c   1.000
_cell.angle_alpha   90.00
_cell.angle_beta   90.00
_cell.angle_gamma   90.00
#
_symmetry.space_group_name_H-M   'P 1'
#
loop_
_entity.id
_entity.type
_entity.pdbx_description
1 polymer ?
#
loop_
_entity_poly.entity_id
_entity_poly.type
_entity_poly.pdbx_seq_one_letter_code
_entity_poly.pdbx_strand_id
1 'polypeptide(L)'
;MTLDHLASQAACPDRSRSANRLSRRRFLQTGAAAGGGLMLSLRLPFAGGEAEAVGSFAPNVFIRIDPDGQIVLTMPYVEMGQGTYTAIPMLIAEELEVELSQVRVEHAPPDEKLYGNPLLGGLQATGNSNAIRASWQPLRQAGATARTMLVSAAAKRWNVDPASCHAQSGEVLHAATGRRAKYGELAVGAARLPVPDNVALKRPEEFKLIGSPAKRLDTPAKVNGTAIYGIDVRPPGVKIATLAQSPVFGGRVKSVDDAATKAVKGVRQIVRLDDAVAVVADHMGAARKGLAALVIEWDDGPHVKLDTEAVASELDKATLHPGAVAQSIGDADKAMAGAARKVEATYQLPFLAHATMEPMNCTAHVRKDGCEVWVGSQAVARVQAAAAKITGLPLDKVVVHNHLIGGGFGRRLEADGVIRAVQIAQHVDGPVKVVWTREEDIQHDMYRSYWFDRISAGLDETGRPVAWNHRFAGSSVAARWAPPWFKDGLDPDTTEGAIDLVYDLPNLHVEYQRVEPPGIPTAFWRSVGPSHNVFVTESFIDELAAAAKHDPVAYRLALLDKSPRAKAVLERAAEHAGWGQSLPERVGRGVSLQFVFATYMAQVAEVEVGKDGAVRVRRVVCAVDCGIVVNPDTVRAQIESAIIFGVTAALYGAITLKEGRVEQTNFDTYQILRMNEAPGVEVLIVQSSEPPGGMGECGTSAVVPAVANAIFAATGKRLRKMPVDVTALKQPV
;
A
#
# COMPACT_ATOMS: atom_id res chain seq x y z
N MET A 1 3.68 14.33 -63.18
CA MET A 1 2.67 15.27 -62.62
C MET A 1 2.52 14.93 -61.15
N THR A 2 3.03 15.82 -60.29
CA THR A 2 2.74 16.04 -58.84
C THR A 2 2.63 14.80 -57.92
N LEU A 3 3.66 14.37 -57.19
CA LEU A 3 4.30 14.88 -55.93
C LEU A 3 3.43 14.83 -54.64
N ASP A 4 4.00 14.12 -53.64
CA ASP A 4 3.95 14.31 -52.17
C ASP A 4 2.71 13.93 -51.35
N HIS A 5 2.78 13.58 -50.05
CA HIS A 5 3.61 12.74 -49.17
C HIS A 5 2.90 12.79 -47.78
N LEU A 6 2.98 11.72 -46.97
CA LEU A 6 2.96 11.65 -45.49
C LEU A 6 2.47 12.88 -44.65
N ALA A 7 1.52 12.67 -43.72
CA ALA A 7 1.61 13.08 -42.29
C ALA A 7 0.28 12.98 -41.49
N SER A 8 0.37 12.38 -40.29
CA SER A 8 -0.20 12.76 -38.98
C SER A 8 -1.72 12.96 -38.75
N GLN A 9 -2.23 12.31 -37.69
CA GLN A 9 -3.05 12.81 -36.57
C GLN A 9 -3.35 11.60 -35.65
N ALA A 10 -2.85 11.40 -34.42
CA ALA A 10 -2.43 12.31 -33.35
C ALA A 10 -3.48 13.39 -33.05
N ALA A 11 -4.49 13.03 -32.27
CA ALA A 11 -5.36 13.98 -31.58
C ALA A 11 -5.82 13.39 -30.23
N CYS A 12 -5.53 14.15 -29.16
CA CYS A 12 -6.27 14.12 -27.90
C CYS A 12 -7.78 13.97 -28.13
N PRO A 13 -8.53 13.30 -27.25
CA PRO A 13 -9.90 13.71 -27.05
C PRO A 13 -9.86 15.00 -26.21
N ASP A 14 -9.99 16.14 -26.89
CA ASP A 14 -10.44 17.35 -26.24
C ASP A 14 -11.81 17.11 -25.61
N ARG A 15 -11.93 17.68 -24.43
CA ARG A 15 -13.12 17.82 -23.62
C ARG A 15 -14.24 18.41 -24.47
N SER A 16 -15.19 17.59 -24.88
CA SER A 16 -16.55 18.09 -25.10
C SER A 16 -17.54 17.34 -24.22
N ARG A 17 -18.21 18.17 -23.43
CA ARG A 17 -19.32 17.90 -22.51
C ARG A 17 -20.28 16.81 -23.02
N SER A 18 -20.10 15.58 -22.56
CA SER A 18 -21.22 14.71 -22.24
C SER A 18 -21.12 14.34 -20.77
N ALA A 19 -21.59 15.27 -19.93
CA ALA A 19 -21.91 14.96 -18.55
C ALA A 19 -22.98 13.85 -18.59
N ASN A 20 -22.54 12.59 -18.46
CA ASN A 20 -23.40 11.48 -18.11
C ASN A 20 -24.00 11.81 -16.73
N ARG A 21 -25.13 12.51 -16.73
CA ARG A 21 -25.97 12.71 -15.55
C ARG A 21 -26.60 11.36 -15.19
N LEU A 22 -25.80 10.50 -14.57
CA LEU A 22 -26.32 9.55 -13.60
C LEU A 22 -27.18 10.38 -12.62
N SER A 23 -28.47 10.08 -12.51
CA SER A 23 -29.30 10.80 -11.55
C SER A 23 -28.73 10.51 -10.15
N ARG A 24 -28.30 11.56 -9.46
CA ARG A 24 -27.60 11.54 -8.17
C ARG A 24 -28.46 10.96 -7.02
N ARG A 25 -29.73 10.66 -7.30
CA ARG A 25 -30.76 10.16 -6.38
C ARG A 25 -30.52 8.77 -5.79
N ARG A 26 -29.47 8.04 -6.20
CA ARG A 26 -29.19 6.67 -5.72
C ARG A 26 -27.95 6.52 -4.83
N PHE A 27 -27.27 7.62 -4.48
CA PHE A 27 -25.95 7.56 -3.82
C PHE A 27 -25.96 7.62 -2.28
N LEU A 28 -26.99 8.22 -1.66
CA LEU A 28 -27.07 8.39 -0.21
C LEU A 28 -28.47 7.98 0.28
N GLN A 29 -28.52 7.08 1.28
CA GLN A 29 -29.74 6.72 2.00
C GLN A 29 -29.67 7.25 3.43
N THR A 30 -30.78 7.81 3.91
CA THR A 30 -30.93 8.25 5.29
C THR A 30 -31.86 7.33 6.05
N GLY A 31 -31.53 7.12 7.33
CA GLY A 31 -32.33 6.31 8.24
C GLY A 31 -32.23 6.84 9.66
N ALA A 32 -33.14 6.37 10.53
CA ALA A 32 -33.04 6.57 11.96
C ALA A 32 -32.24 5.40 12.58
N ALA A 33 -31.23 5.70 13.41
CA ALA A 33 -30.56 4.66 14.22
C ALA A 33 -31.54 4.03 15.20
N ALA A 34 -31.35 2.75 15.58
CA ALA A 34 -32.12 2.20 16.70
C ALA A 34 -31.72 2.93 17.99
N GLY A 35 -32.64 3.73 18.52
CA GLY A 35 -32.38 4.71 19.59
C GLY A 35 -32.74 6.16 19.20
N GLY A 36 -33.08 6.42 17.93
CA GLY A 36 -33.21 7.78 17.38
C GLY A 36 -31.83 8.34 17.06
N GLY A 37 -31.64 9.00 15.92
CA GLY A 37 -30.34 9.51 15.47
C GLY A 37 -30.30 9.64 13.95
N LEU A 38 -29.38 10.43 13.39
CA LEU A 38 -29.22 10.59 11.95
C LEU A 38 -28.19 9.58 11.44
N MET A 39 -28.58 8.78 10.46
CA MET A 39 -27.68 7.88 9.76
C MET A 39 -27.61 8.22 8.28
N LEU A 40 -26.40 8.26 7.73
CA LEU A 40 -26.14 8.42 6.31
C LEU A 40 -25.33 7.23 5.79
N SER A 41 -25.95 6.50 4.86
CA SER A 41 -25.35 5.36 4.16
C SER A 41 -24.98 5.77 2.73
N LEU A 42 -23.76 5.48 2.29
CA LEU A 42 -23.36 5.66 0.89
C LEU A 42 -23.72 4.38 0.11
N ARG A 43 -24.60 4.49 -0.89
CA ARG A 43 -24.77 3.43 -1.91
C ARG A 43 -23.78 3.70 -3.03
N LEU A 44 -22.73 2.91 -3.10
CA LEU A 44 -21.88 2.85 -4.31
C LEU A 44 -22.71 2.21 -5.45
N PRO A 45 -22.52 2.66 -6.72
CA PRO A 45 -23.46 2.45 -7.83
C PRO A 45 -23.69 1.01 -8.32
N PHE A 46 -23.27 -0.02 -7.57
CA PHE A 46 -23.40 -1.44 -7.95
C PHE A 46 -24.17 -2.31 -6.93
N ALA A 47 -24.69 -1.76 -5.84
CA ALA A 47 -25.41 -2.55 -4.82
C ALA A 47 -26.94 -2.45 -4.95
N GLY A 48 -27.56 -3.48 -5.54
CA GLY A 48 -29.00 -3.70 -5.49
C GLY A 48 -29.36 -4.60 -4.29
N GLY A 49 -29.74 -4.00 -3.16
CA GLY A 49 -30.26 -4.73 -2.01
C GLY A 49 -30.75 -3.79 -0.92
N GLU A 50 -31.98 -4.00 -0.43
CA GLU A 50 -32.48 -3.41 0.81
C GLU A 50 -32.11 -4.33 1.97
N ALA A 51 -31.64 -3.79 3.10
CA ALA A 51 -31.35 -4.55 4.30
C ALA A 51 -31.84 -3.79 5.55
N GLU A 52 -32.46 -4.53 6.46
CA GLU A 52 -33.00 -4.08 7.74
C GLU A 52 -31.89 -3.81 8.78
N ALA A 53 -32.11 -2.79 9.63
CA ALA A 53 -31.23 -2.47 10.75
C ALA A 53 -31.52 -3.39 11.95
N VAL A 54 -30.48 -4.00 12.54
CA VAL A 54 -30.57 -4.79 13.78
C VAL A 54 -29.78 -4.07 14.89
N GLY A 55 -30.48 -3.43 15.83
CA GLY A 55 -29.89 -2.78 17.01
C GLY A 55 -29.29 -1.38 16.77
N SER A 56 -28.54 -0.85 17.75
CA SER A 56 -27.91 0.51 17.72
C SER A 56 -26.76 0.65 16.70
N PHE A 57 -26.48 -0.42 15.96
CA PHE A 57 -25.48 -0.52 14.92
C PHE A 57 -26.18 -0.72 13.58
N ALA A 58 -25.96 0.18 12.61
CA ALA A 58 -26.43 -0.03 11.24
C ALA A 58 -25.22 -0.21 10.32
N PRO A 59 -25.00 -1.43 9.80
CA PRO A 59 -23.81 -1.82 9.03
C PRO A 59 -23.71 -1.16 7.65
N ASN A 60 -24.63 -0.28 7.26
CA ASN A 60 -24.56 0.42 5.96
C ASN A 60 -24.05 1.87 6.10
N VAL A 61 -23.77 2.32 7.33
CA VAL A 61 -23.66 3.73 7.67
C VAL A 61 -22.21 4.17 7.72
N PHE A 62 -21.85 5.08 6.82
CA PHE A 62 -20.54 5.75 6.86
C PHE A 62 -20.52 6.84 7.94
N ILE A 63 -21.66 7.48 8.24
CA ILE A 63 -21.74 8.54 9.25
C ILE A 63 -22.99 8.37 10.11
N ARG A 64 -22.79 8.22 11.42
CA ARG A 64 -23.87 8.26 12.43
C ARG A 64 -23.70 9.49 13.31
N ILE A 65 -24.80 10.21 13.53
CA ILE A 65 -24.90 11.27 14.53
C ILE A 65 -25.97 10.87 15.53
N ASP A 66 -25.52 10.53 16.73
CA ASP A 66 -26.37 10.06 17.82
C ASP A 66 -27.08 11.25 18.51
N PRO A 67 -28.20 11.04 19.22
CA PRO A 67 -28.94 12.11 19.91
C PRO A 67 -28.14 12.79 21.02
N ASP A 68 -27.15 12.10 21.57
CA ASP A 68 -26.19 12.65 22.53
C ASP A 68 -25.12 13.54 21.87
N GLY A 69 -25.12 13.64 20.54
CA GLY A 69 -24.19 14.43 19.74
C GLY A 69 -22.92 13.68 19.34
N GLN A 70 -22.78 12.40 19.66
CA GLN A 70 -21.64 11.60 19.22
C GLN A 70 -21.68 11.41 17.70
N ILE A 71 -20.56 11.69 17.04
CA ILE A 71 -20.38 11.47 15.60
C ILE A 71 -19.48 10.25 15.44
N VAL A 72 -19.96 9.25 14.70
CA VAL A 72 -19.23 8.00 14.43
C VAL A 72 -19.04 7.82 12.93
N LEU A 73 -17.80 7.58 12.53
CA LEU A 73 -17.39 7.21 11.18
C LEU A 73 -17.03 5.72 11.16
N THR A 74 -17.81 4.94 10.40
CA THR A 74 -17.46 3.55 10.12
C THR A 74 -16.35 3.51 9.08
N MET A 75 -15.23 2.89 9.43
CA MET A 75 -13.98 2.99 8.72
C MET A 75 -13.67 1.69 7.96
N PRO A 76 -13.82 1.70 6.62
CA PRO A 76 -13.55 0.51 5.80
C PRO A 76 -12.06 0.26 5.58
N TYR A 77 -11.20 1.21 5.98
CA TYR A 77 -9.75 1.09 5.90
C TYR A 77 -9.12 0.72 7.23
N VAL A 78 -7.87 0.28 7.22
CA VAL A 78 -7.13 -0.05 8.44
C VAL A 78 -5.96 0.91 8.66
N GLU A 79 -5.72 1.24 9.93
CA GLU A 79 -4.58 2.04 10.36
C GLU A 79 -3.37 1.15 10.66
N MET A 80 -2.24 1.46 10.03
CA MET A 80 -0.96 0.74 10.23
C MET A 80 0.24 1.69 10.34
N GLY A 81 -0.01 2.98 10.58
CA GLY A 81 1.02 4.01 10.66
C GLY A 81 0.83 5.15 9.65
N GLN A 82 -0.03 5.01 8.64
CA GLN A 82 -0.18 6.01 7.58
C GLN A 82 -1.12 7.19 7.88
N GLY A 83 -1.81 7.20 9.03
CA GLY A 83 -2.65 8.35 9.43
C GLY A 83 -4.01 8.42 8.74
N THR A 84 -4.48 7.32 8.13
CA THR A 84 -5.83 7.25 7.54
C THR A 84 -6.91 7.46 8.59
N TYR A 85 -6.67 7.08 9.85
CA TYR A 85 -7.63 7.29 10.96
C TYR A 85 -7.68 8.74 11.45
N THR A 86 -6.93 9.63 10.81
CA THR A 86 -7.00 11.08 11.04
C THR A 86 -7.39 11.79 9.75
N ALA A 87 -6.71 11.53 8.64
CA ALA A 87 -6.96 12.22 7.37
C ALA A 87 -8.35 11.94 6.79
N ILE A 88 -8.88 10.72 6.93
CA ILE A 88 -10.24 10.41 6.44
C ILE A 88 -11.31 11.12 7.29
N PRO A 89 -11.27 11.08 8.64
CA PRO A 89 -12.11 11.92 9.49
C PRO A 89 -12.03 13.43 9.19
N MET A 90 -10.89 13.95 8.75
CA MET A 90 -10.78 15.37 8.37
C MET A 90 -11.71 15.74 7.21
N LEU A 91 -11.92 14.83 6.24
CA LEU A 91 -12.78 15.08 5.08
C LEU A 91 -14.23 15.32 5.46
N ILE A 92 -14.74 14.49 6.37
CA ILE A 92 -16.09 14.61 6.91
C ILE A 92 -16.18 15.79 7.88
N ALA A 93 -15.21 15.96 8.79
CA ALA A 93 -15.26 17.00 9.80
C ALA A 93 -15.26 18.41 9.18
N GLU A 94 -14.44 18.62 8.15
CA GLU A 94 -14.42 19.85 7.36
C GLU A 94 -15.81 20.20 6.81
N GLU A 95 -16.46 19.25 6.13
CA GLU A 95 -17.76 19.51 5.52
C GLU A 95 -18.89 19.51 6.55
N LEU A 96 -18.74 18.84 7.68
CA LEU A 96 -19.76 18.79 8.72
C LEU A 96 -19.69 19.99 9.67
N GLU A 97 -18.67 20.86 9.54
CA GLU A 97 -18.40 21.99 10.45
C GLU A 97 -18.29 21.53 11.91
N VAL A 98 -17.45 20.52 12.15
CA VAL A 98 -17.17 19.98 13.50
C VAL A 98 -15.67 19.93 13.76
N GLU A 99 -15.31 19.95 15.03
CA GLU A 99 -13.93 19.70 15.43
C GLU A 99 -13.55 18.25 15.17
N LEU A 100 -12.31 18.01 14.76
CA LEU A 100 -11.82 16.66 14.43
C LEU A 100 -11.98 15.68 15.61
N SER A 101 -11.81 16.16 16.85
CA SER A 101 -11.97 15.35 18.07
C SER A 101 -13.40 14.92 18.36
N GLN A 102 -14.40 15.49 17.68
CA GLN A 102 -15.80 15.06 17.81
C GLN A 102 -16.12 13.81 16.98
N VAL A 103 -15.24 13.42 16.05
CA VAL A 103 -15.42 12.24 15.20
C VAL A 103 -14.73 11.03 15.82
N ARG A 104 -15.52 10.02 16.18
CA ARG A 104 -15.02 8.70 16.60
C ARG A 104 -14.98 7.76 15.40
N VAL A 105 -13.92 6.97 15.31
CA VAL A 105 -13.75 5.95 14.26
C VAL A 105 -14.08 4.57 14.82
N GLU A 106 -14.85 3.78 14.06
CA GLU A 106 -15.12 2.36 14.35
C GLU A 106 -14.78 1.52 13.11
N HIS A 107 -14.17 0.35 13.29
CA HIS A 107 -13.84 -0.54 12.18
C HIS A 107 -15.12 -1.01 11.47
N ALA A 108 -15.11 -0.98 10.14
CA ALA A 108 -16.16 -1.63 9.37
C ALA A 108 -16.08 -3.17 9.53
N PRO A 109 -17.23 -3.85 9.68
CA PRO A 109 -17.26 -5.31 9.61
C PRO A 109 -16.97 -5.80 8.17
N PRO A 110 -16.69 -7.10 8.00
CA PRO A 110 -16.57 -7.71 6.67
C PRO A 110 -17.86 -7.58 5.85
N ASP A 111 -17.86 -6.74 4.82
CA ASP A 111 -18.92 -6.65 3.81
C ASP A 111 -18.42 -5.87 2.58
N GLU A 112 -18.01 -6.58 1.52
CA GLU A 112 -17.52 -5.95 0.29
C GLU A 112 -18.62 -5.21 -0.49
N LYS A 113 -19.89 -5.58 -0.32
CA LYS A 113 -21.00 -4.89 -1.01
C LYS A 113 -21.18 -3.49 -0.47
N LEU A 114 -20.91 -3.29 0.82
CA LEU A 114 -21.11 -2.01 1.52
C LEU A 114 -19.82 -1.20 1.65
N TYR A 115 -18.71 -1.88 1.93
CA TYR A 115 -17.43 -1.27 2.28
C TYR A 115 -16.34 -1.49 1.22
N GLY A 116 -16.71 -2.09 0.09
CA GLY A 116 -15.83 -2.30 -1.05
C GLY A 116 -15.26 -0.99 -1.58
N ASN A 117 -13.96 -1.00 -1.85
CA ASN A 117 -13.27 0.13 -2.42
C ASN A 117 -13.45 0.16 -3.95
N PRO A 118 -14.05 1.20 -4.54
CA PRO A 118 -14.30 1.25 -5.97
C PRO A 118 -13.01 1.28 -6.81
N LEU A 119 -11.91 1.81 -6.26
CA LEU A 119 -10.60 1.81 -6.92
C LEU A 119 -9.88 0.45 -6.85
N LEU A 120 -10.44 -0.51 -6.10
CA LEU A 120 -9.98 -1.91 -6.03
C LEU A 120 -11.07 -2.86 -6.56
N GLY A 121 -11.90 -2.41 -7.49
CA GLY A 121 -12.95 -3.25 -8.08
C GLY A 121 -13.99 -3.77 -7.08
N GLY A 122 -14.18 -3.08 -5.95
CA GLY A 122 -15.16 -3.45 -4.92
C GLY A 122 -14.59 -4.29 -3.77
N LEU A 123 -13.29 -4.58 -3.72
CA LEU A 123 -12.70 -5.30 -2.59
C LEU A 123 -12.65 -4.43 -1.33
N GLN A 124 -12.97 -5.00 -0.17
CA GLN A 124 -12.80 -4.33 1.12
C GLN A 124 -11.36 -4.50 1.60
N ALA A 125 -10.46 -3.67 1.06
CA ALA A 125 -9.05 -3.71 1.40
C ALA A 125 -8.38 -2.34 1.47
N THR A 126 -7.29 -2.26 2.24
CA THR A 126 -6.40 -1.08 2.31
C THR A 126 -5.07 -1.39 1.62
N GLY A 127 -4.78 -0.76 0.49
CA GLY A 127 -3.54 -0.93 -0.30
C GLY A 127 -3.56 -0.05 -1.54
N ASN A 128 -2.52 -0.09 -2.39
CA ASN A 128 -2.44 0.64 -3.66
C ASN A 128 -2.71 2.17 -3.55
N SER A 129 -2.31 2.73 -2.40
CA SER A 129 -2.37 4.17 -2.07
C SER A 129 -3.69 4.88 -2.42
N ASN A 130 -4.82 4.19 -2.28
CA ASN A 130 -6.11 4.68 -2.77
C ASN A 130 -7.08 5.17 -1.70
N ALA A 131 -6.79 5.00 -0.40
CA ALA A 131 -7.76 5.27 0.67
C ALA A 131 -8.29 6.72 0.62
N ILE A 132 -7.39 7.71 0.52
CA ILE A 132 -7.79 9.13 0.37
C ILE A 132 -8.42 9.38 -1.01
N ARG A 133 -7.87 8.80 -2.09
CA ARG A 133 -8.39 8.96 -3.46
C ARG A 133 -9.85 8.51 -3.57
N ALA A 134 -10.18 7.34 -3.01
CA ALA A 134 -11.51 6.76 -3.01
C ALA A 134 -12.47 7.47 -2.03
N SER A 135 -11.95 8.03 -0.93
CA SER A 135 -12.76 8.70 0.09
C SER A 135 -12.96 10.20 -0.14
N TRP A 136 -12.11 10.85 -0.95
CA TRP A 136 -12.07 12.30 -1.12
C TRP A 136 -13.44 12.91 -1.40
N GLN A 137 -14.07 12.50 -2.48
CA GLN A 137 -15.35 13.05 -2.89
C GLN A 137 -16.53 12.45 -2.12
N PRO A 138 -16.64 11.12 -1.91
CA PRO A 138 -17.76 10.53 -1.20
C PRO A 138 -17.95 11.03 0.23
N LEU A 139 -16.86 11.15 1.02
CA LEU A 139 -16.99 11.57 2.42
C LEU A 139 -17.26 13.06 2.57
N ARG A 140 -16.70 13.88 1.69
CA ARG A 140 -17.03 15.31 1.66
C ARG A 140 -18.49 15.53 1.31
N GLN A 141 -18.99 14.79 0.31
CA GLN A 141 -20.41 14.78 -0.05
C GLN A 141 -21.29 14.33 1.11
N ALA A 142 -20.90 13.27 1.82
CA ALA A 142 -21.65 12.78 2.98
C ALA A 142 -21.69 13.81 4.13
N GLY A 143 -20.56 14.46 4.45
CA GLY A 143 -20.49 15.53 5.46
C GLY A 143 -21.34 16.75 5.10
N ALA A 144 -21.29 17.21 3.85
CA ALA A 144 -22.06 18.36 3.38
C ALA A 144 -23.58 18.05 3.33
N THR A 145 -23.95 16.82 2.99
CA THR A 145 -25.33 16.33 3.07
C THR A 145 -25.84 16.31 4.51
N ALA A 146 -25.08 15.75 5.45
CA ALA A 146 -25.42 15.77 6.87
C ALA A 146 -25.63 17.20 7.38
N ARG A 147 -24.67 18.10 7.12
CA ARG A 147 -24.73 19.53 7.46
C ARG A 147 -26.01 20.17 6.94
N THR A 148 -26.35 19.96 5.66
CA THR A 148 -27.54 20.54 5.02
C THR A 148 -28.84 20.03 5.67
N MET A 149 -28.91 18.76 6.01
CA MET A 149 -30.09 18.18 6.68
C MET A 149 -30.25 18.70 8.11
N LEU A 150 -29.15 18.85 8.86
CA LEU A 150 -29.15 19.41 10.21
C LEU A 150 -29.58 20.88 10.20
N VAL A 151 -29.05 21.69 9.27
CA VAL A 151 -29.47 23.09 9.08
C VAL A 151 -30.97 23.17 8.75
N SER A 152 -31.44 22.30 7.86
CA SER A 152 -32.87 22.23 7.50
C SER A 152 -33.75 21.84 8.67
N ALA A 153 -33.30 20.91 9.52
CA ALA A 153 -34.03 20.51 10.73
C ALA A 153 -34.12 21.64 11.76
N ALA A 154 -33.03 22.40 11.95
CA ALA A 154 -33.01 23.56 12.84
C ALA A 154 -33.94 24.67 12.32
N ALA A 155 -33.82 25.01 11.03
CA ALA A 155 -34.65 26.02 10.39
C ALA A 155 -36.15 25.68 10.50
N LYS A 156 -36.51 24.40 10.30
CA LYS A 156 -37.87 23.90 10.51
C LYS A 156 -38.32 24.00 11.97
N ARG A 157 -37.48 23.62 12.94
CA ARG A 157 -37.75 23.77 14.38
C ARG A 157 -37.99 25.23 14.77
N TRP A 158 -37.31 26.15 14.10
CA TRP A 158 -37.32 27.58 14.40
C TRP A 158 -38.28 28.42 13.57
N ASN A 159 -38.92 27.80 12.57
CA ASN A 159 -39.77 28.43 11.58
C ASN A 159 -39.10 29.63 10.87
N VAL A 160 -37.89 29.41 10.35
CA VAL A 160 -37.09 30.40 9.60
C VAL A 160 -36.59 29.83 8.29
N ASP A 161 -36.08 30.69 7.41
CA ASP A 161 -35.44 30.29 6.16
C ASP A 161 -34.13 29.51 6.46
N PRO A 162 -33.91 28.30 5.92
CA PRO A 162 -32.63 27.59 6.03
C PRO A 162 -31.40 28.44 5.64
N ALA A 163 -31.53 29.36 4.68
CA ALA A 163 -30.44 30.25 4.26
C ALA A 163 -30.01 31.25 5.34
N SER A 164 -30.86 31.51 6.34
CA SER A 164 -30.54 32.35 7.51
C SER A 164 -29.82 31.58 8.63
N CYS A 165 -29.66 30.26 8.48
CA CYS A 165 -28.99 29.38 9.42
C CYS A 165 -27.65 28.90 8.86
N HIS A 166 -26.64 28.73 9.72
CA HIS A 166 -25.36 28.12 9.33
C HIS A 166 -24.87 27.15 10.39
N ALA A 167 -24.05 26.20 9.96
CA ALA A 167 -23.41 25.21 10.81
C ALA A 167 -22.03 25.71 11.27
N GLN A 168 -21.71 25.49 12.54
CA GLN A 168 -20.39 25.81 13.11
C GLN A 168 -20.16 24.98 14.37
N SER A 169 -18.98 24.36 14.48
CA SER A 169 -18.50 23.61 15.66
C SER A 169 -19.54 22.63 16.25
N GLY A 170 -20.22 21.86 15.40
CA GLY A 170 -21.22 20.86 15.83
C GLY A 170 -22.58 21.40 16.24
N GLU A 171 -22.86 22.65 15.87
CA GLU A 171 -24.13 23.31 16.14
C GLU A 171 -24.66 23.99 14.88
N VAL A 172 -25.98 24.20 14.83
CA VAL A 172 -26.61 25.11 13.88
C VAL A 172 -26.93 26.41 14.60
N LEU A 173 -26.68 27.55 13.95
CA LEU A 173 -26.91 28.89 14.46
C LEU A 173 -27.84 29.67 13.52
N HIS A 174 -28.82 30.38 14.07
CA HIS A 174 -29.63 31.36 13.35
C HIS A 174 -29.16 32.78 13.67
N ALA A 175 -28.37 33.36 12.75
CA ALA A 175 -27.61 34.59 12.99
C ALA A 175 -28.47 35.77 13.47
N ALA A 176 -29.65 35.96 12.88
CA ALA A 176 -30.52 37.09 13.19
C ALA A 176 -31.08 37.08 14.62
N THR A 177 -31.19 35.91 15.26
CA THR A 177 -31.75 35.77 16.62
C THR A 177 -30.77 35.28 17.66
N GLY A 178 -29.60 34.79 17.25
CA GLY A 178 -28.65 34.11 18.14
C GLY A 178 -29.08 32.73 18.64
N ARG A 179 -30.19 32.15 18.15
CA ARG A 179 -30.61 30.77 18.49
C ARG A 179 -29.58 29.76 18.03
N ARG A 180 -29.32 28.75 18.86
CA ARG A 180 -28.37 27.65 18.61
C ARG A 180 -29.01 26.31 18.95
N ALA A 181 -28.63 25.25 18.23
CA ALA A 181 -29.04 23.89 18.53
C ALA A 181 -27.88 22.92 18.19
N LYS A 182 -27.58 22.01 19.12
CA LYS A 182 -26.55 20.98 18.90
C LYS A 182 -27.01 19.96 17.89
N TYR A 183 -26.07 19.34 17.17
CA TYR A 183 -26.41 18.32 16.18
C TYR A 183 -27.21 17.14 16.75
N GLY A 184 -26.88 16.68 17.96
CA GLY A 184 -27.65 15.61 18.63
C GLY A 184 -29.14 15.93 18.79
N GLU A 185 -29.47 17.18 19.16
CA GLU A 185 -30.87 17.64 19.27
C GLU A 185 -31.61 17.66 17.93
N LEU A 186 -30.86 17.83 16.83
CA LEU A 186 -31.41 17.96 15.49
C LEU A 186 -31.43 16.62 14.73
N ALA A 187 -30.63 15.65 15.15
CA ALA A 187 -30.36 14.41 14.43
C ALA A 187 -31.65 13.64 14.09
N VAL A 188 -32.56 13.46 15.07
CA VAL A 188 -33.85 12.77 14.85
C VAL A 188 -34.74 13.53 13.87
N GLY A 189 -34.76 14.86 13.95
CA GLY A 189 -35.53 15.70 13.03
C GLY A 189 -34.96 15.66 11.62
N ALA A 190 -33.63 15.73 11.50
CA ALA A 190 -32.89 15.66 10.25
C ALA A 190 -33.11 14.30 9.55
N ALA A 191 -33.11 13.20 10.29
CA ALA A 191 -33.32 11.84 9.73
C ALA A 191 -34.67 11.66 9.04
N ARG A 192 -35.67 12.50 9.35
CA ARG A 192 -37.01 12.47 8.76
C ARG A 192 -37.16 13.39 7.55
N LEU A 193 -36.14 14.18 7.23
CA LEU A 193 -36.14 15.05 6.05
C LEU A 193 -35.68 14.28 4.81
N PRO A 194 -36.17 14.64 3.60
CA PRO A 194 -35.64 14.09 2.37
C PRO A 194 -34.15 14.45 2.22
N VAL A 195 -33.38 13.52 1.64
CA VAL A 195 -31.98 13.78 1.29
C VAL A 195 -31.94 14.83 0.18
N PRO A 196 -31.18 15.93 0.32
CA PRO A 196 -31.04 16.93 -0.72
C PRO A 196 -30.49 16.33 -2.03
N ASP A 197 -31.10 16.68 -3.17
CA ASP A 197 -30.68 16.19 -4.50
C ASP A 197 -29.27 16.71 -4.90
N ASN A 198 -28.88 17.89 -4.40
CA ASN A 198 -27.56 18.48 -4.60
C ASN A 198 -27.12 19.22 -3.32
N VAL A 199 -25.83 19.12 -2.98
CA VAL A 199 -25.21 19.96 -1.95
C VAL A 199 -23.93 20.58 -2.51
N ALA A 200 -23.65 21.80 -2.08
CA ALA A 200 -22.37 22.44 -2.38
C ALA A 200 -21.31 21.92 -1.41
N LEU A 201 -20.19 21.45 -1.95
CA LEU A 201 -18.98 21.20 -1.19
C LEU A 201 -18.24 22.52 -0.98
N LYS A 202 -17.52 22.63 0.14
CA LYS A 202 -16.60 23.75 0.37
C LYS A 202 -15.55 23.84 -0.74
N ARG A 203 -15.14 25.04 -1.12
CA ARG A 203 -13.98 25.21 -2.01
C ARG A 203 -12.68 25.17 -1.19
N PRO A 204 -11.52 24.92 -1.81
CA PRO A 204 -10.25 24.86 -1.08
C PRO A 204 -9.96 26.10 -0.21
N GLU A 205 -10.34 27.28 -0.68
CA GLU A 205 -10.22 28.55 0.06
C GLU A 205 -11.13 28.65 1.31
N GLU A 206 -12.12 27.76 1.44
CA GLU A 206 -13.04 27.68 2.58
C GLU A 206 -12.62 26.61 3.60
N PHE A 207 -11.57 25.83 3.30
CA PHE A 207 -11.10 24.78 4.21
C PHE A 207 -10.48 25.38 5.47
N LYS A 208 -10.84 24.80 6.62
CA LYS A 208 -10.28 25.14 7.93
C LYS A 208 -9.38 24.02 8.47
N LEU A 209 -9.72 22.78 8.15
CA LEU A 209 -9.10 21.56 8.62
C LEU A 209 -8.33 20.84 7.51
N ILE A 210 -8.92 20.67 6.31
CA ILE A 210 -8.19 20.08 5.17
C ILE A 210 -7.01 21.00 4.80
N GLY A 211 -5.81 20.43 4.69
CA GLY A 211 -4.57 21.17 4.46
C GLY A 211 -3.87 21.65 5.73
N SER A 212 -4.51 21.53 6.91
CA SER A 212 -3.88 21.83 8.19
C SER A 212 -3.07 20.64 8.73
N PRO A 213 -1.98 20.87 9.49
CA PRO A 213 -1.19 19.83 10.15
C PRO A 213 -1.90 19.30 11.40
N ALA A 214 -3.11 18.77 11.23
CA ALA A 214 -3.92 18.26 12.34
C ALA A 214 -3.21 17.09 13.03
N LYS A 215 -3.18 17.13 14.37
CA LYS A 215 -2.59 16.04 15.17
C LYS A 215 -3.40 14.76 15.00
N ARG A 216 -2.68 13.65 15.00
CA ARG A 216 -3.26 12.31 14.84
C ARG A 216 -4.18 11.93 16.00
N LEU A 217 -5.39 11.47 15.66
CA LEU A 217 -6.40 11.02 16.63
C LEU A 217 -5.99 9.75 17.38
N ASP A 218 -5.15 8.92 16.77
CA ASP A 218 -4.72 7.63 17.29
C ASP A 218 -3.39 7.68 18.08
N THR A 219 -2.69 8.82 18.08
CA THR A 219 -1.41 8.97 18.81
C THR A 219 -1.54 8.75 20.31
N PRO A 220 -2.50 9.35 21.05
CA PRO A 220 -2.57 9.21 22.51
C PRO A 220 -2.58 7.76 22.98
N ALA A 221 -3.39 6.90 22.34
CA ALA A 221 -3.49 5.48 22.68
C ALA A 221 -2.22 4.69 22.34
N LYS A 222 -1.48 5.09 21.29
CA LYS A 222 -0.24 4.43 20.90
C LYS A 222 0.90 4.73 21.86
N VAL A 223 1.01 5.97 22.34
CA VAL A 223 2.13 6.40 23.21
C VAL A 223 1.96 6.01 24.68
N ASN A 224 0.73 5.79 25.14
CA ASN A 224 0.44 5.37 26.51
C ASN A 224 0.19 3.86 26.67
N GLY A 225 0.30 3.08 25.58
CA GLY A 225 0.13 1.63 25.57
C GLY A 225 -1.32 1.13 25.69
N THR A 226 -2.34 1.99 25.49
CA THR A 226 -3.75 1.55 25.52
C THR A 226 -4.30 1.16 24.14
N ALA A 227 -3.55 1.41 23.06
CA ALA A 227 -3.88 0.93 21.72
C ALA A 227 -3.87 -0.60 21.68
N ILE A 228 -4.90 -1.20 21.07
CA ILE A 228 -5.03 -2.66 20.94
C ILE A 228 -4.70 -3.07 19.51
N TYR A 229 -3.63 -3.85 19.37
CA TYR A 229 -3.24 -4.55 18.15
C TYR A 229 -3.77 -5.99 18.16
N GLY A 230 -3.75 -6.66 17.00
CA GLY A 230 -4.18 -8.06 16.90
C GLY A 230 -3.48 -8.98 17.92
N ILE A 231 -2.19 -8.76 18.15
CA ILE A 231 -1.40 -9.56 19.09
C ILE A 231 -1.75 -9.35 20.57
N ASP A 232 -2.35 -8.22 20.92
CA ASP A 232 -2.66 -7.87 22.32
C ASP A 232 -3.90 -8.59 22.84
N VAL A 233 -4.75 -9.06 21.93
CA VAL A 233 -6.05 -9.64 22.23
C VAL A 233 -5.91 -10.89 23.11
N ARG A 234 -6.76 -10.97 24.13
CA ARG A 234 -6.82 -12.07 25.11
C ARG A 234 -8.27 -12.38 25.52
N PRO A 235 -9.06 -13.05 24.67
CA PRO A 235 -10.40 -13.48 25.07
C PRO A 235 -10.30 -14.43 26.28
N PRO A 236 -11.36 -14.54 27.09
CA PRO A 236 -11.36 -15.41 28.25
C PRO A 236 -10.94 -16.84 27.91
N GLY A 237 -10.01 -17.40 28.69
CA GLY A 237 -9.53 -18.78 28.50
C GLY A 237 -8.46 -18.97 27.42
N VAL A 238 -8.00 -17.91 26.74
CA VAL A 238 -7.06 -18.03 25.61
C VAL A 238 -5.76 -18.77 25.99
N LYS A 239 -5.35 -19.71 25.12
CA LYS A 239 -4.01 -20.31 25.12
C LYS A 239 -3.13 -19.65 24.08
N ILE A 240 -1.81 -19.79 24.22
CA ILE A 240 -0.85 -19.30 23.23
C ILE A 240 -0.22 -20.48 22.52
N ALA A 241 -0.19 -20.43 21.19
CA ALA A 241 0.55 -21.36 20.36
C ALA A 241 1.66 -20.65 19.58
N THR A 242 2.79 -21.32 19.43
CA THR A 242 3.80 -21.01 18.42
C THR A 242 4.07 -22.27 17.62
N LEU A 243 4.72 -22.16 16.47
CA LEU A 243 4.78 -23.25 15.49
C LEU A 243 6.12 -23.29 14.76
N ALA A 244 6.40 -24.43 14.17
CA ALA A 244 7.43 -24.61 13.15
C ALA A 244 6.76 -25.13 11.88
N GLN A 245 7.08 -24.52 10.74
CA GLN A 245 6.65 -24.97 9.41
C GLN A 245 7.76 -25.73 8.69
N SER A 246 7.38 -26.48 7.66
CA SER A 246 8.33 -27.16 6.78
C SER A 246 9.33 -26.14 6.23
N PRO A 247 10.64 -26.29 6.49
CA PRO A 247 11.65 -25.31 6.05
C PRO A 247 11.79 -25.19 4.54
N VAL A 248 11.32 -26.21 3.80
CA VAL A 248 11.19 -26.18 2.35
C VAL A 248 9.71 -26.08 2.02
N PHE A 249 9.34 -25.08 1.21
CA PHE A 249 7.96 -24.93 0.75
C PHE A 249 7.49 -26.17 -0.01
N GLY A 250 6.28 -26.63 0.26
CA GLY A 250 5.74 -27.88 -0.29
C GLY A 250 6.24 -29.16 0.38
N GLY A 251 7.12 -29.05 1.37
CA GLY A 251 7.50 -30.17 2.25
C GLY A 251 6.42 -30.51 3.28
N ARG A 252 6.62 -31.62 3.99
CA ARG A 252 5.64 -32.22 4.92
C ARG A 252 6.29 -32.71 6.21
N VAL A 253 5.51 -32.81 7.28
CA VAL A 253 5.92 -33.45 8.52
C VAL A 253 6.02 -34.96 8.30
N LYS A 254 7.24 -35.50 8.32
CA LYS A 254 7.49 -36.94 8.23
C LYS A 254 7.19 -37.62 9.57
N SER A 255 7.86 -37.17 10.62
CA SER A 255 7.70 -37.72 11.98
C SER A 255 7.89 -36.63 13.05
N VAL A 256 7.37 -36.86 14.24
CA VAL A 256 7.47 -35.98 15.41
C VAL A 256 7.72 -36.83 16.65
N ASP A 257 8.79 -36.53 17.39
CA ASP A 257 8.98 -37.00 18.77
C ASP A 257 8.70 -35.84 19.74
N ASP A 258 7.64 -36.01 20.52
CA ASP A 258 7.09 -34.98 21.42
C ASP A 258 7.32 -35.26 22.90
N ALA A 259 8.11 -36.28 23.25
CA ALA A 259 8.30 -36.70 24.63
C ALA A 259 8.90 -35.59 25.50
N ALA A 260 9.97 -34.94 25.02
CA ALA A 260 10.61 -33.83 25.73
C ALA A 260 9.70 -32.60 25.81
N THR A 261 8.94 -32.31 24.74
CA THR A 261 7.98 -31.20 24.70
C THR A 261 6.86 -31.36 25.72
N LYS A 262 6.30 -32.57 25.86
CA LYS A 262 5.25 -32.88 26.86
C LYS A 262 5.72 -32.71 28.30
N ALA A 263 7.02 -32.86 28.56
CA ALA A 263 7.60 -32.64 29.89
C ALA A 263 7.76 -31.15 30.26
N VAL A 264 7.65 -30.23 29.30
CA VAL A 264 7.78 -28.79 29.55
C VAL A 264 6.55 -28.26 30.29
N LYS A 265 6.74 -27.77 31.52
CA LYS A 265 5.66 -27.18 32.33
C LYS A 265 4.96 -26.05 31.57
N GLY A 266 3.64 -26.16 31.47
CA GLY A 266 2.77 -25.19 30.80
C GLY A 266 2.44 -25.53 29.35
N VAL A 267 3.12 -26.51 28.74
CA VAL A 267 2.67 -27.11 27.47
C VAL A 267 1.39 -27.91 27.72
N ARG A 268 0.42 -27.74 26.82
CA ARG A 268 -0.92 -28.32 26.91
C ARG A 268 -1.20 -29.29 25.77
N GLN A 269 -0.73 -28.99 24.58
CA GLN A 269 -1.00 -29.79 23.39
C GLN A 269 0.07 -29.56 22.33
N ILE A 270 0.37 -30.60 21.55
CA ILE A 270 1.05 -30.49 20.27
C ILE A 270 0.01 -30.74 19.17
N VAL A 271 -0.12 -29.81 18.23
CA VAL A 271 -0.99 -29.93 17.06
C VAL A 271 -0.11 -30.20 15.84
N ARG A 272 -0.31 -31.34 15.19
CA ARG A 272 0.37 -31.70 13.94
C ARG A 272 -0.55 -31.43 12.76
N LEU A 273 -0.09 -30.60 11.84
CA LEU A 273 -0.66 -30.41 10.50
C LEU A 273 0.22 -31.16 9.47
N ASP A 274 -0.19 -31.14 8.20
CA ASP A 274 0.55 -31.82 7.12
C ASP A 274 1.97 -31.25 6.93
N ASP A 275 2.12 -29.94 7.05
CA ASP A 275 3.34 -29.16 6.74
C ASP A 275 3.83 -28.31 7.93
N ALA A 276 3.22 -28.47 9.11
CA ALA A 276 3.56 -27.67 10.29
C ALA A 276 3.28 -28.43 11.60
N VAL A 277 3.98 -28.03 12.67
CA VAL A 277 3.70 -28.49 14.03
C VAL A 277 3.61 -27.29 14.97
N ALA A 278 2.54 -27.21 15.76
CA ALA A 278 2.31 -26.14 16.72
C ALA A 278 2.31 -26.66 18.17
N VAL A 279 2.92 -25.90 19.07
CA VAL A 279 2.92 -26.16 20.51
C VAL A 279 2.02 -25.16 21.20
N VAL A 280 0.92 -25.66 21.77
CA VAL A 280 -0.08 -24.89 22.51
C VAL A 280 0.26 -24.94 24.00
N ALA A 281 0.29 -23.78 24.65
CA ALA A 281 0.70 -23.64 26.04
C ALA A 281 -0.08 -22.53 26.77
N ASP A 282 0.10 -22.44 28.08
CA ASP A 282 -0.52 -21.39 28.91
C ASP A 282 0.02 -19.98 28.62
N HIS A 283 1.25 -19.89 28.12
CA HIS A 283 1.90 -18.63 27.77
C HIS A 283 3.02 -18.83 26.75
N MET A 284 3.44 -17.74 26.08
CA MET A 284 4.42 -17.78 25.00
C MET A 284 5.76 -18.41 25.42
N GLY A 285 6.24 -18.13 26.64
CA GLY A 285 7.49 -18.72 27.14
C GLY A 285 7.46 -20.26 27.22
N ALA A 286 6.33 -20.87 27.59
CA ALA A 286 6.18 -22.32 27.62
C ALA A 286 6.02 -22.88 26.20
N ALA A 287 5.27 -22.20 25.33
CA ALA A 287 5.12 -22.58 23.93
C ALA A 287 6.47 -22.63 23.21
N ARG A 288 7.31 -21.59 23.36
CA ARG A 288 8.66 -21.53 22.76
C ARG A 288 9.60 -22.60 23.31
N LYS A 289 9.61 -22.82 24.64
CA LYS A 289 10.43 -23.88 25.24
C LYS A 289 9.99 -25.27 24.78
N GLY A 290 8.69 -25.49 24.67
CA GLY A 290 8.12 -26.73 24.17
C GLY A 290 8.47 -26.97 22.70
N LEU A 291 8.36 -25.95 21.85
CA LEU A 291 8.74 -26.05 20.43
C LEU A 291 10.24 -26.33 20.27
N ALA A 292 11.09 -25.65 21.04
CA ALA A 292 12.53 -25.89 21.00
C ALA A 292 12.95 -27.29 21.48
N ALA A 293 12.13 -27.95 22.31
CA ALA A 293 12.34 -29.33 22.76
C ALA A 293 11.77 -30.38 21.80
N LEU A 294 11.03 -29.96 20.78
CA LEU A 294 10.35 -30.84 19.84
C LEU A 294 11.33 -31.32 18.78
N VAL A 295 11.35 -32.63 18.52
CA VAL A 295 12.17 -33.20 17.43
C VAL A 295 11.24 -33.47 16.25
N ILE A 296 11.47 -32.78 15.14
CA ILE A 296 10.66 -32.88 13.92
C ILE A 296 11.55 -33.37 12.78
N GLU A 297 11.11 -34.43 12.10
CA GLU A 297 11.69 -34.82 10.82
C GLU A 297 10.79 -34.32 9.70
N TRP A 298 11.40 -33.65 8.72
CA TRP A 298 10.72 -33.14 7.53
C TRP A 298 10.98 -34.04 6.34
N ASP A 299 9.96 -34.19 5.49
CA ASP A 299 10.11 -34.55 4.09
C ASP A 299 10.15 -33.25 3.29
N ASP A 300 11.34 -32.85 2.85
CA ASP A 300 11.58 -31.55 2.18
C ASP A 300 10.88 -31.45 0.81
N GLY A 301 10.32 -32.54 0.29
CA GLY A 301 9.45 -32.51 -0.89
C GLY A 301 10.16 -32.09 -2.19
N PRO A 302 9.40 -31.59 -3.18
CA PRO A 302 9.88 -31.44 -4.56
C PRO A 302 10.84 -30.26 -4.76
N HIS A 303 10.88 -29.30 -3.82
CA HIS A 303 11.61 -28.04 -3.98
C HIS A 303 12.96 -28.00 -3.24
N VAL A 304 13.42 -29.13 -2.68
CA VAL A 304 14.68 -29.27 -1.92
C VAL A 304 15.96 -28.93 -2.71
N LYS A 305 15.87 -28.73 -4.03
CA LYS A 305 17.01 -28.34 -4.89
C LYS A 305 16.87 -26.92 -5.46
N LEU A 306 15.90 -26.14 -4.97
CA LEU A 306 15.67 -24.80 -5.47
C LEU A 306 16.64 -23.81 -4.82
N ASP A 307 17.44 -23.15 -5.66
CA ASP A 307 18.36 -22.08 -5.26
C ASP A 307 17.95 -20.76 -5.94
N THR A 308 18.35 -19.63 -5.36
CA THR A 308 18.04 -18.29 -5.93
C THR A 308 18.59 -18.12 -7.35
N GLU A 309 19.77 -18.65 -7.65
CA GLU A 309 20.38 -18.59 -8.99
C GLU A 309 19.53 -19.33 -10.03
N ALA A 310 18.85 -20.43 -9.65
CA ALA A 310 17.97 -21.16 -10.55
C ALA A 310 16.73 -20.33 -10.91
N VAL A 311 16.13 -19.66 -9.92
CA VAL A 311 15.01 -18.73 -10.14
C VAL A 311 15.44 -17.58 -11.06
N ALA A 312 16.57 -16.94 -10.77
CA ALA A 312 17.08 -15.84 -11.59
C ALA A 312 17.38 -16.28 -13.04
N SER A 313 17.93 -17.47 -13.23
CA SER A 313 18.22 -18.02 -14.57
C SER A 313 16.94 -18.33 -15.37
N GLU A 314 15.89 -18.82 -14.71
CA GLU A 314 14.59 -19.06 -15.36
C GLU A 314 13.97 -17.74 -15.83
N LEU A 315 13.99 -16.71 -14.98
CA LEU A 315 13.47 -15.39 -15.31
C LEU A 315 14.26 -14.74 -16.46
N ASP A 316 15.60 -14.82 -16.45
CA ASP A 316 16.42 -14.31 -17.55
C ASP A 316 16.03 -14.95 -18.89
N LYS A 317 15.94 -16.29 -18.93
CA LYS A 317 15.52 -17.04 -20.13
C LYS A 317 14.13 -16.62 -20.58
N ALA A 318 13.20 -16.40 -19.66
CA ALA A 318 11.86 -15.95 -19.99
C ALA A 318 11.87 -14.58 -20.69
N THR A 319 12.75 -13.66 -20.29
CA THR A 319 12.91 -12.35 -20.98
C THR A 319 13.51 -12.44 -22.38
N LEU A 320 13.98 -13.60 -22.85
CA LEU A 320 14.46 -13.76 -24.22
C LEU A 320 13.32 -13.96 -25.22
N HIS A 321 12.12 -14.28 -24.75
CA HIS A 321 10.95 -14.57 -25.58
C HIS A 321 9.86 -13.49 -25.42
N PRO A 322 9.03 -13.23 -26.45
CA PRO A 322 7.92 -12.28 -26.34
C PRO A 322 6.97 -12.64 -25.20
N GLY A 323 6.53 -11.61 -24.46
CA GLY A 323 5.55 -11.71 -23.38
C GLY A 323 4.17 -11.17 -23.77
N ALA A 324 3.29 -11.00 -22.78
CA ALA A 324 2.04 -10.27 -22.95
C ALA A 324 2.34 -8.76 -23.11
N VAL A 325 1.80 -8.14 -24.16
CA VAL A 325 2.03 -6.71 -24.45
C VAL A 325 1.24 -5.84 -23.48
N ALA A 326 1.94 -5.16 -22.57
CA ALA A 326 1.32 -4.23 -21.62
C ALA A 326 1.00 -2.89 -22.27
N GLN A 327 1.88 -2.39 -23.15
CA GLN A 327 1.67 -1.15 -23.87
C GLN A 327 2.49 -1.11 -25.17
N SER A 328 1.95 -0.46 -26.19
CA SER A 328 2.68 -0.11 -27.42
C SER A 328 2.28 1.28 -27.89
N ILE A 329 3.27 2.12 -28.16
CA ILE A 329 3.14 3.47 -28.71
C ILE A 329 4.08 3.53 -29.92
N GLY A 330 3.58 3.97 -31.07
CA GLY A 330 4.38 4.05 -32.29
C GLY A 330 4.89 2.69 -32.77
N ASP A 331 6.04 2.69 -33.44
CA ASP A 331 6.73 1.49 -33.96
C ASP A 331 8.16 1.48 -33.39
N ALA A 332 8.31 0.87 -32.21
CA ALA A 332 9.56 0.87 -31.47
C ALA A 332 10.67 0.09 -32.19
N ASP A 333 10.33 -1.00 -32.89
CA ASP A 333 11.31 -1.81 -33.62
C ASP A 333 11.86 -1.06 -34.84
N LYS A 334 10.99 -0.40 -35.62
CA LYS A 334 11.42 0.45 -36.74
C LYS A 334 12.27 1.62 -36.26
N ALA A 335 11.86 2.29 -35.16
CA ALA A 335 12.61 3.39 -34.59
C ALA A 335 13.98 2.93 -34.03
N MET A 336 14.04 1.75 -33.42
CA MET A 336 15.28 1.14 -32.93
C MET A 336 16.24 0.83 -34.08
N ALA A 337 15.74 0.33 -35.21
CA ALA A 337 16.54 0.03 -36.40
C ALA A 337 17.16 1.29 -37.04
N GLY A 338 16.52 2.44 -36.89
CA GLY A 338 17.00 3.74 -37.38
C GLY A 338 17.79 4.55 -36.36
N ALA A 339 18.03 4.03 -35.14
CA ALA A 339 18.69 4.78 -34.08
C ALA A 339 20.19 4.99 -34.38
N ALA A 340 20.70 6.19 -34.07
CA ALA A 340 22.12 6.50 -34.20
C ALA A 340 22.97 5.73 -33.16
N ARG A 341 22.39 5.45 -31.99
CA ARG A 341 23.03 4.64 -30.95
C ARG A 341 22.01 3.77 -30.23
N LYS A 342 22.38 2.51 -29.96
CA LYS A 342 21.62 1.61 -29.10
C LYS A 342 22.24 1.54 -27.71
N VAL A 343 21.40 1.55 -26.67
CA VAL A 343 21.78 1.30 -25.28
C VAL A 343 20.94 0.13 -24.78
N GLU A 344 21.55 -0.80 -24.06
CA GLU A 344 20.88 -2.00 -23.52
C GLU A 344 21.35 -2.27 -22.10
N ALA A 345 20.46 -2.79 -21.26
CA ALA A 345 20.74 -3.19 -19.89
C ALA A 345 19.85 -4.34 -19.44
N THR A 346 20.34 -5.10 -18.45
CA THR A 346 19.54 -6.06 -17.69
C THR A 346 19.56 -5.69 -16.21
N TYR A 347 18.43 -5.82 -15.55
CA TYR A 347 18.26 -5.50 -14.13
C TYR A 347 17.69 -6.70 -13.36
N GLN A 348 18.03 -6.78 -12.08
CA GLN A 348 17.57 -7.84 -11.18
C GLN A 348 17.18 -7.27 -9.83
N LEU A 349 16.03 -7.73 -9.32
CA LEU A 349 15.58 -7.40 -7.98
C LEU A 349 15.26 -8.68 -7.20
N PRO A 350 15.66 -8.76 -5.91
CA PRO A 350 15.57 -9.98 -5.14
C PRO A 350 14.17 -10.14 -4.54
N PHE A 351 13.92 -11.35 -4.03
CA PHE A 351 12.86 -11.54 -3.05
C PHE A 351 13.10 -10.63 -1.83
N LEU A 352 12.05 -10.03 -1.29
CA LEU A 352 12.11 -9.24 -0.05
C LEU A 352 11.03 -9.72 0.92
N ALA A 353 11.38 -9.80 2.20
CA ALA A 353 10.41 -9.92 3.28
C ALA A 353 9.85 -8.54 3.67
N HIS A 354 8.65 -8.53 4.22
CA HIS A 354 8.00 -7.33 4.75
C HIS A 354 8.60 -6.90 6.08
N ALA A 355 9.02 -7.88 6.87
CA ALA A 355 9.67 -7.72 8.17
C ALA A 355 8.94 -6.76 9.12
N THR A 356 7.60 -6.85 9.18
CA THR A 356 6.74 -6.05 10.06
C THR A 356 7.20 -6.11 11.52
N MET A 357 7.08 -5.02 12.29
CA MET A 357 7.54 -5.02 13.68
C MET A 357 6.70 -5.95 14.57
N GLU A 358 5.38 -5.95 14.38
CA GLU A 358 4.48 -6.97 14.92
C GLU A 358 4.56 -8.24 14.05
N PRO A 359 5.07 -9.37 14.58
CA PRO A 359 5.09 -10.62 13.84
C PRO A 359 3.70 -11.12 13.53
N MET A 360 3.59 -11.98 12.51
CA MET A 360 2.32 -12.60 12.16
C MET A 360 1.68 -13.32 13.34
N ASN A 361 0.41 -13.00 13.56
CA ASN A 361 -0.37 -13.50 14.67
C ASN A 361 -1.86 -13.49 14.32
N CYS A 362 -2.59 -14.40 14.97
CA CYS A 362 -4.05 -14.44 14.89
C CYS A 362 -4.58 -15.20 16.11
N THR A 363 -5.63 -14.67 16.74
CA THR A 363 -6.40 -15.41 17.75
C THR A 363 -7.65 -15.97 17.12
N ALA A 364 -7.90 -17.26 17.29
CA ALA A 364 -9.08 -17.93 16.74
C ALA A 364 -9.77 -18.79 17.81
N HIS A 365 -11.10 -18.86 17.74
CA HIS A 365 -11.92 -19.78 18.53
C HIS A 365 -12.91 -20.46 17.59
N VAL A 366 -12.66 -21.73 17.29
CA VAL A 366 -13.50 -22.53 16.41
C VAL A 366 -14.42 -23.40 17.27
N ARG A 367 -15.72 -23.31 17.02
CA ARG A 367 -16.77 -24.13 17.62
C ARG A 367 -17.55 -24.82 16.50
N LYS A 368 -18.38 -25.80 16.86
CA LYS A 368 -19.22 -26.52 15.89
C LYS A 368 -20.18 -25.59 15.13
N ASP A 369 -20.63 -24.50 15.75
CA ASP A 369 -21.67 -23.61 15.25
C ASP A 369 -21.18 -22.17 14.99
N GLY A 370 -19.88 -21.89 15.17
CA GLY A 370 -19.34 -20.56 14.98
C GLY A 370 -17.82 -20.50 15.04
N CYS A 371 -17.25 -19.46 14.42
CA CYS A 371 -15.83 -19.16 14.46
C CYS A 371 -15.64 -17.68 14.79
N GLU A 372 -14.79 -17.37 15.76
CA GLU A 372 -14.36 -16.00 16.04
C GLU A 372 -12.88 -15.84 15.74
N VAL A 373 -12.53 -14.74 15.07
CA VAL A 373 -11.16 -14.39 14.68
C VAL A 373 -10.86 -12.98 15.16
N TRP A 374 -9.79 -12.81 15.93
CA TRP A 374 -9.23 -11.50 16.28
C TRP A 374 -7.88 -11.33 15.59
N VAL A 375 -7.76 -10.30 14.76
CA VAL A 375 -6.59 -10.07 13.91
C VAL A 375 -6.46 -8.60 13.56
N GLY A 376 -5.24 -8.15 13.23
CA GLY A 376 -5.03 -6.92 12.46
C GLY A 376 -4.84 -7.27 10.98
N SER A 377 -5.80 -6.92 10.11
CA SER A 377 -5.75 -7.23 8.67
C SER A 377 -6.13 -6.04 7.79
N GLN A 378 -5.49 -5.99 6.62
CA GLN A 378 -5.81 -5.06 5.54
C GLN A 378 -6.97 -5.55 4.66
N ALA A 379 -7.43 -6.80 4.81
CA ALA A 379 -8.45 -7.42 3.94
C ALA A 379 -9.42 -8.30 4.75
N VAL A 380 -10.29 -7.68 5.56
CA VAL A 380 -11.13 -8.37 6.54
C VAL A 380 -12.17 -9.32 5.92
N ALA A 381 -12.71 -9.00 4.76
CA ALA A 381 -13.62 -9.90 4.03
C ALA A 381 -12.90 -11.18 3.55
N ARG A 382 -11.65 -11.04 3.10
CA ARG A 382 -10.81 -12.18 2.72
C ARG A 382 -10.51 -13.08 3.93
N VAL A 383 -10.22 -12.47 5.08
CA VAL A 383 -10.03 -13.19 6.36
C VAL A 383 -11.27 -13.99 6.73
N GLN A 384 -12.46 -13.38 6.68
CA GLN A 384 -13.72 -14.07 6.97
C GLN A 384 -13.95 -15.26 6.01
N ALA A 385 -13.76 -15.04 4.71
CA ALA A 385 -13.93 -16.08 3.70
C ALA A 385 -12.92 -17.23 3.87
N ALA A 386 -11.67 -16.92 4.21
CA ALA A 386 -10.65 -17.94 4.47
C ALA A 386 -11.01 -18.81 5.69
N ALA A 387 -11.42 -18.19 6.79
CA ALA A 387 -11.85 -18.91 7.99
C ALA A 387 -13.09 -19.78 7.71
N ALA A 388 -14.13 -19.23 7.05
CA ALA A 388 -15.33 -19.97 6.67
C ALA A 388 -15.01 -21.20 5.79
N LYS A 389 -14.10 -21.05 4.83
CA LYS A 389 -13.67 -22.15 3.95
C LYS A 389 -13.01 -23.28 4.73
N ILE A 390 -12.13 -22.96 5.70
CA ILE A 390 -11.41 -23.96 6.50
C ILE A 390 -12.34 -24.70 7.46
N THR A 391 -13.25 -23.96 8.10
CA THR A 391 -14.19 -24.54 9.08
C THR A 391 -15.38 -25.24 8.44
N GLY A 392 -15.68 -24.94 7.16
CA GLY A 392 -16.91 -25.36 6.50
C GLY A 392 -18.16 -24.64 7.02
N LEU A 393 -18.00 -23.57 7.80
CA LEU A 393 -19.11 -22.79 8.34
C LEU A 393 -19.62 -21.76 7.31
N PRO A 394 -20.91 -21.41 7.34
CA PRO A 394 -21.44 -20.26 6.62
C PRO A 394 -20.74 -18.95 7.05
N LEU A 395 -20.63 -17.96 6.13
CA LEU A 395 -19.95 -16.68 6.39
C LEU A 395 -20.51 -15.92 7.61
N ASP A 396 -21.83 -15.94 7.80
CA ASP A 396 -22.52 -15.29 8.92
C ASP A 396 -22.26 -15.97 10.29
N LYS A 397 -21.65 -17.15 10.29
CA LYS A 397 -21.14 -17.84 11.48
C LYS A 397 -19.68 -17.54 11.78
N VAL A 398 -19.03 -16.72 10.96
CA VAL A 398 -17.64 -16.27 11.15
C VAL A 398 -17.62 -14.79 11.52
N VAL A 399 -17.22 -14.49 12.75
CA VAL A 399 -17.08 -13.12 13.24
C VAL A 399 -15.60 -12.74 13.22
N VAL A 400 -15.29 -11.61 12.56
CA VAL A 400 -13.94 -11.06 12.49
C VAL A 400 -13.88 -9.75 13.28
N HIS A 401 -13.03 -9.73 14.30
CA HIS A 401 -12.71 -8.56 15.11
C HIS A 401 -11.40 -7.97 14.59
N ASN A 402 -11.49 -6.90 13.79
CA ASN A 402 -10.31 -6.24 13.24
C ASN A 402 -9.71 -5.26 14.26
N HIS A 403 -8.39 -5.22 14.34
CA HIS A 403 -7.63 -4.37 15.25
C HIS A 403 -6.57 -3.55 14.51
N LEU A 404 -5.86 -2.67 15.23
CA LEU A 404 -4.69 -1.97 14.70
C LEU A 404 -3.60 -2.97 14.27
N ILE A 405 -2.74 -2.54 13.36
CA ILE A 405 -1.66 -3.36 12.80
C ILE A 405 -0.30 -2.73 13.12
N GLY A 406 0.64 -3.53 13.63
CA GLY A 406 2.02 -3.11 13.93
C GLY A 406 2.96 -3.20 12.72
N GLY A 407 2.51 -2.67 11.58
CA GLY A 407 3.16 -2.76 10.28
C GLY A 407 2.44 -3.71 9.33
N GLY A 408 2.09 -3.24 8.14
CA GLY A 408 1.45 -4.03 7.10
C GLY A 408 2.36 -4.22 5.90
N PHE A 409 2.73 -3.12 5.25
CA PHE A 409 3.65 -3.08 4.09
C PHE A 409 3.27 -4.03 2.93
N GLY A 410 2.03 -4.55 2.90
CA GLY A 410 1.59 -5.58 1.97
C GLY A 410 1.33 -6.94 2.63
N ARG A 411 2.13 -7.32 3.64
CA ARG A 411 2.05 -8.59 4.40
C ARG A 411 0.64 -8.93 4.87
N ARG A 412 -0.09 -7.92 5.37
CA ARG A 412 -1.38 -8.07 6.06
C ARG A 412 -2.59 -8.01 5.11
N LEU A 413 -2.34 -7.94 3.79
CA LEU A 413 -3.35 -8.26 2.77
C LEU A 413 -3.55 -9.78 2.62
N GLU A 414 -2.59 -10.56 3.09
CA GLU A 414 -2.63 -12.02 3.05
C GLU A 414 -3.40 -12.58 4.25
N ALA A 415 -4.01 -13.75 4.05
CA ALA A 415 -4.79 -14.45 5.06
C ALA A 415 -4.11 -15.74 5.54
N ASP A 416 -2.87 -16.00 5.11
CA ASP A 416 -2.09 -17.21 5.43
C ASP A 416 -1.90 -17.42 6.94
N GLY A 417 -1.59 -16.34 7.69
CA GLY A 417 -1.49 -16.40 9.15
C GLY A 417 -2.83 -16.76 9.82
N VAL A 418 -3.95 -16.29 9.26
CA VAL A 418 -5.31 -16.64 9.73
C VAL A 418 -5.63 -18.09 9.38
N ILE A 419 -5.31 -18.51 8.16
CA ILE A 419 -5.50 -19.88 7.68
C ILE A 419 -4.83 -20.84 8.66
N ARG A 420 -3.54 -20.60 8.97
CA ARG A 420 -2.77 -21.41 9.90
C ARG A 420 -3.39 -21.41 11.30
N ALA A 421 -3.80 -20.24 11.79
CA ALA A 421 -4.39 -20.13 13.13
C ALA A 421 -5.74 -20.86 13.26
N VAL A 422 -6.60 -20.79 12.24
CA VAL A 422 -7.89 -21.48 12.24
C VAL A 422 -7.70 -22.99 12.11
N GLN A 423 -6.76 -23.47 11.27
CA GLN A 423 -6.40 -24.88 11.21
C GLN A 423 -5.94 -25.42 12.57
N ILE A 424 -5.08 -24.68 13.28
CA ILE A 424 -4.63 -25.06 14.63
C ILE A 424 -5.81 -25.03 15.61
N ALA A 425 -6.64 -23.99 15.56
CA ALA A 425 -7.77 -23.83 16.47
C ALA A 425 -8.85 -24.91 16.31
N GLN A 426 -8.98 -25.57 15.15
CA GLN A 426 -9.87 -26.73 14.97
C GLN A 426 -9.50 -27.91 15.88
N HIS A 427 -8.26 -27.96 16.37
CA HIS A 427 -7.78 -29.03 17.24
C HIS A 427 -7.71 -28.64 18.71
N VAL A 428 -8.00 -27.38 19.08
CA VAL A 428 -7.79 -26.86 20.44
C VAL A 428 -9.13 -26.57 21.11
N ASP A 429 -9.28 -27.02 22.36
CA ASP A 429 -10.43 -26.67 23.19
C ASP A 429 -10.35 -25.20 23.63
N GLY A 430 -11.24 -24.37 23.07
CA GLY A 430 -11.35 -22.95 23.40
C GLY A 430 -10.48 -22.04 22.50
N PRO A 431 -10.38 -20.73 22.84
CA PRO A 431 -9.62 -19.78 22.04
C PRO A 431 -8.10 -20.05 22.10
N VAL A 432 -7.43 -19.95 20.96
CA VAL A 432 -5.97 -20.03 20.85
C VAL A 432 -5.42 -18.84 20.06
N LYS A 433 -4.39 -18.18 20.59
CA LYS A 433 -3.60 -17.17 19.91
C LYS A 433 -2.34 -17.80 19.33
N VAL A 434 -2.29 -17.87 18.00
CA VAL A 434 -1.13 -18.37 17.26
C VAL A 434 -0.21 -17.19 16.95
N VAL A 435 1.06 -17.31 17.34
CA VAL A 435 2.10 -16.29 17.13
C VAL A 435 3.28 -16.93 16.42
N TRP A 436 3.64 -16.40 15.27
CA TRP A 436 4.85 -16.77 14.54
C TRP A 436 6.04 -16.12 15.24
N THR A 437 7.13 -16.86 15.43
CA THR A 437 8.39 -16.23 15.83
C THR A 437 8.90 -15.35 14.70
N ARG A 438 9.87 -14.47 14.99
CA ARG A 438 10.46 -13.64 13.93
C ARG A 438 11.10 -14.50 12.84
N GLU A 439 11.71 -15.61 13.25
CA GLU A 439 12.33 -16.60 12.38
C GLU A 439 11.31 -17.23 11.44
N GLU A 440 10.18 -17.69 11.98
CA GLU A 440 9.08 -18.22 11.17
C GLU A 440 8.48 -17.16 10.24
N ASP A 441 8.34 -15.93 10.71
CA ASP A 441 7.78 -14.82 9.93
C ASP A 441 8.65 -14.42 8.74
N ILE A 442 9.97 -14.43 8.89
CA ILE A 442 10.89 -14.15 7.77
C ILE A 442 11.02 -15.35 6.84
N GLN A 443 11.15 -16.58 7.37
CA GLN A 443 11.36 -17.78 6.55
C GLN A 443 10.09 -18.29 5.85
N HIS A 444 8.91 -17.84 6.28
CA HIS A 444 7.63 -18.17 5.67
C HIS A 444 6.82 -16.91 5.33
N ASP A 445 7.49 -15.80 5.05
CA ASP A 445 6.84 -14.60 4.52
C ASP A 445 6.20 -14.93 3.15
N MET A 446 5.26 -14.09 2.75
CA MET A 446 4.76 -14.02 1.39
C MET A 446 5.61 -12.98 0.67
N TYR A 447 6.69 -13.39 0.02
CA TYR A 447 7.74 -12.47 -0.42
C TYR A 447 7.32 -11.50 -1.53
N ARG A 448 7.94 -10.32 -1.58
CA ARG A 448 7.99 -9.57 -2.85
C ARG A 448 8.67 -10.45 -3.88
N SER A 449 8.11 -10.55 -5.09
CA SER A 449 8.67 -11.38 -6.16
C SER A 449 10.11 -11.02 -6.53
N TYR A 450 10.87 -12.02 -7.01
CA TYR A 450 12.09 -11.79 -7.76
C TYR A 450 11.74 -11.29 -9.17
N TRP A 451 12.49 -10.30 -9.66
CA TRP A 451 12.27 -9.71 -10.98
C TRP A 451 13.53 -9.76 -11.83
N PHE A 452 13.35 -10.00 -13.12
CA PHE A 452 14.39 -9.86 -14.12
C PHE A 452 13.87 -9.03 -15.28
N ASP A 453 14.62 -7.98 -15.62
CA ASP A 453 14.22 -7.01 -16.62
C ASP A 453 15.30 -6.90 -17.69
N ARG A 454 14.87 -6.78 -18.94
CA ARG A 454 15.69 -6.51 -20.10
C ARG A 454 15.14 -5.28 -20.80
N ILE A 455 15.98 -4.26 -20.91
CA ILE A 455 15.56 -2.95 -21.40
C ILE A 455 16.55 -2.43 -22.43
N SER A 456 16.04 -1.76 -23.45
CA SER A 456 16.85 -1.14 -24.50
C SER A 456 16.21 0.15 -25.01
N ALA A 457 17.05 1.09 -25.44
CA ALA A 457 16.60 2.30 -26.11
C ALA A 457 17.48 2.61 -27.33
N GLY A 458 16.84 3.16 -28.35
CA GLY A 458 17.49 3.79 -29.48
C GLY A 458 17.58 5.29 -29.25
N LEU A 459 18.75 5.89 -29.45
CA LEU A 459 18.98 7.32 -29.36
C LEU A 459 19.20 7.95 -30.75
N ASP A 460 18.70 9.16 -30.96
CA ASP A 460 19.03 9.99 -32.13
C ASP A 460 20.45 10.59 -32.02
N GLU A 461 20.88 11.32 -33.04
CA GLU A 461 22.20 11.98 -33.08
C GLU A 461 22.41 13.02 -31.97
N THR A 462 21.31 13.54 -31.40
CA THR A 462 21.33 14.49 -30.27
C THR A 462 21.28 13.79 -28.90
N GLY A 463 21.23 12.45 -28.90
CA GLY A 463 21.16 11.64 -27.69
C GLY A 463 19.75 11.50 -27.09
N ARG A 464 18.70 11.94 -27.79
CA ARG A 464 17.31 11.79 -27.32
C ARG A 464 16.76 10.40 -27.63
N PRO A 465 15.93 9.81 -26.75
CA PRO A 465 15.36 8.50 -26.98
C PRO A 465 14.29 8.55 -28.06
N VAL A 466 14.46 7.74 -29.10
CA VAL A 466 13.50 7.57 -30.21
C VAL A 466 12.79 6.23 -30.18
N ALA A 467 13.34 5.25 -29.46
CA ALA A 467 12.75 3.93 -29.27
C ALA A 467 13.00 3.45 -27.83
N TRP A 468 12.03 2.75 -27.25
CA TRP A 468 12.09 2.16 -25.91
C TRP A 468 11.45 0.78 -25.92
N ASN A 469 12.23 -0.25 -25.62
CA ASN A 469 11.75 -1.63 -25.49
C ASN A 469 12.08 -2.11 -24.07
N HIS A 470 11.07 -2.55 -23.32
CA HIS A 470 11.21 -3.08 -21.96
C HIS A 470 10.45 -4.39 -21.83
N ARG A 471 11.16 -5.46 -21.50
CA ARG A 471 10.56 -6.76 -21.20
C ARG A 471 11.00 -7.23 -19.84
N PHE A 472 10.06 -7.69 -19.04
CA PHE A 472 10.35 -8.16 -17.69
C PHE A 472 9.59 -9.43 -17.34
N ALA A 473 10.17 -10.23 -16.44
CA ALA A 473 9.62 -11.49 -16.00
C ALA A 473 9.56 -11.57 -14.47
N GLY A 474 8.47 -12.14 -13.97
CA GLY A 474 8.24 -12.36 -12.54
C GLY A 474 6.82 -12.83 -12.24
N SER A 475 6.53 -13.08 -10.96
CA SER A 475 5.22 -13.55 -10.49
C SER A 475 4.10 -12.55 -10.76
N SER A 476 2.87 -13.08 -10.94
CA SER A 476 1.67 -12.26 -10.86
C SER A 476 0.99 -12.48 -9.52
N VAL A 477 1.06 -11.47 -8.65
CA VAL A 477 0.34 -11.49 -7.37
C VAL A 477 -1.17 -11.41 -7.62
N ALA A 478 -1.63 -10.62 -8.60
CA ALA A 478 -3.05 -10.50 -8.90
C ALA A 478 -3.67 -11.83 -9.36
N ALA A 479 -2.96 -12.64 -10.15
CA ALA A 479 -3.46 -13.94 -10.61
C ALA A 479 -3.81 -14.89 -9.45
N ARG A 480 -3.13 -14.77 -8.31
CA ARG A 480 -3.45 -15.50 -7.07
C ARG A 480 -4.42 -14.73 -6.18
N TRP A 481 -4.16 -13.44 -5.98
CA TRP A 481 -4.80 -12.66 -4.93
C TRP A 481 -6.15 -12.10 -5.39
N ALA A 482 -6.25 -11.55 -6.60
CA ALA A 482 -7.48 -11.06 -7.21
C ALA A 482 -7.57 -11.52 -8.68
N PRO A 483 -7.86 -12.81 -8.94
CA PRO A 483 -7.83 -13.38 -10.28
C PRO A 483 -8.57 -12.58 -11.37
N PRO A 484 -9.72 -11.92 -11.09
CA PRO A 484 -10.39 -11.06 -12.08
C PRO A 484 -9.58 -9.85 -12.57
N TRP A 485 -8.51 -9.44 -11.87
CA TRP A 485 -7.61 -8.38 -12.33
C TRP A 485 -6.57 -8.88 -13.33
N PHE A 486 -6.25 -10.18 -13.32
CA PHE A 486 -5.31 -10.77 -14.27
C PHE A 486 -6.03 -11.09 -15.58
N LYS A 487 -5.72 -10.36 -16.65
CA LYS A 487 -6.38 -10.49 -17.96
C LYS A 487 -5.36 -10.45 -19.07
N ASP A 488 -5.56 -11.28 -20.09
CA ASP A 488 -4.72 -11.31 -21.30
C ASP A 488 -3.21 -11.50 -21.01
N GLY A 489 -2.89 -12.23 -19.94
CA GLY A 489 -1.51 -12.45 -19.48
C GLY A 489 -0.91 -11.30 -18.67
N LEU A 490 -1.67 -10.23 -18.41
CA LEU A 490 -1.23 -9.03 -17.72
C LEU A 490 -1.73 -8.97 -16.29
N ASP A 491 -0.84 -8.51 -15.42
CA ASP A 491 -1.15 -8.09 -14.06
C ASP A 491 -0.97 -6.56 -13.98
N PRO A 492 -2.05 -5.78 -13.84
CA PRO A 492 -1.98 -4.31 -13.90
C PRO A 492 -1.11 -3.72 -12.79
N ASP A 493 -0.95 -4.44 -11.67
CA ASP A 493 -0.03 -4.06 -10.61
C ASP A 493 1.41 -4.10 -11.12
N THR A 494 1.81 -5.25 -11.68
CA THR A 494 3.19 -5.51 -12.11
C THR A 494 3.68 -4.59 -13.23
N THR A 495 2.75 -4.03 -14.02
CA THR A 495 3.04 -3.13 -15.14
C THR A 495 3.15 -1.65 -14.72
N GLU A 496 2.61 -1.27 -13.56
CA GLU A 496 2.63 0.13 -13.09
C GLU A 496 4.08 0.58 -12.86
N GLY A 497 4.41 1.77 -13.37
CA GLY A 497 5.77 2.31 -13.39
C GLY A 497 6.62 1.90 -14.60
N ALA A 498 6.18 0.93 -15.42
CA ALA A 498 6.78 0.64 -16.73
C ALA A 498 6.02 1.30 -17.89
N ILE A 499 4.69 1.47 -17.75
CA ILE A 499 3.81 2.00 -18.80
C ILE A 499 3.31 3.43 -18.54
N ASP A 500 3.51 3.95 -17.33
CA ASP A 500 3.05 5.27 -16.88
C ASP A 500 4.21 6.28 -16.80
N LEU A 501 5.14 6.21 -17.75
CA LEU A 501 6.33 7.05 -17.77
C LEU A 501 5.96 8.53 -17.98
N VAL A 502 6.64 9.41 -17.26
CA VAL A 502 6.44 10.87 -17.36
C VAL A 502 7.06 11.48 -18.61
N TYR A 503 7.91 10.73 -19.31
CA TYR A 503 8.73 11.18 -20.43
C TYR A 503 7.98 11.03 -21.76
N ASP A 504 8.16 12.01 -22.64
CA ASP A 504 7.64 11.96 -24.01
C ASP A 504 8.48 11.01 -24.88
N LEU A 505 8.11 9.73 -24.88
CA LEU A 505 8.75 8.69 -25.67
C LEU A 505 7.90 8.39 -26.92
N PRO A 506 8.37 8.73 -28.13
CA PRO A 506 7.55 8.65 -29.34
C PRO A 506 7.28 7.20 -29.78
N ASN A 507 8.17 6.26 -29.42
CA ASN A 507 7.99 4.84 -29.68
C ASN A 507 8.37 4.04 -28.44
N LEU A 508 7.40 3.31 -27.88
CA LEU A 508 7.53 2.56 -26.64
C LEU A 508 6.84 1.20 -26.78
N HIS A 509 7.50 0.15 -26.32
CA HIS A 509 6.95 -1.19 -26.29
C HIS A 509 7.32 -1.87 -24.96
N VAL A 510 6.30 -2.34 -24.24
CA VAL A 510 6.46 -2.97 -22.92
C VAL A 510 5.78 -4.33 -22.92
N GLU A 511 6.52 -5.36 -22.53
CA GLU A 511 6.04 -6.74 -22.43
C GLU A 511 6.29 -7.32 -21.03
N TYR A 512 5.30 -8.07 -20.54
CA TYR A 512 5.37 -8.79 -19.28
C TYR A 512 5.28 -10.30 -19.52
N GLN A 513 6.19 -11.05 -18.90
CA GLN A 513 6.18 -12.51 -18.91
C GLN A 513 5.94 -13.04 -17.49
N ARG A 514 4.77 -13.62 -17.25
CA ARG A 514 4.47 -14.27 -15.98
C ARG A 514 5.29 -15.55 -15.81
N VAL A 515 6.06 -15.61 -14.72
CA VAL A 515 6.82 -16.79 -14.30
C VAL A 515 6.74 -16.89 -12.78
N GLU A 516 6.21 -18.00 -12.27
CA GLU A 516 6.08 -18.20 -10.83
C GLU A 516 7.27 -19.02 -10.31
N PRO A 517 7.94 -18.61 -9.22
CA PRO A 517 8.97 -19.41 -8.61
C PRO A 517 8.34 -20.70 -8.04
N PRO A 518 8.97 -21.88 -8.25
CA PRO A 518 8.42 -23.14 -7.78
C PRO A 518 8.19 -23.17 -6.26
N GLY A 519 6.93 -23.25 -5.84
CA GLY A 519 6.55 -23.39 -4.42
C GLY A 519 6.73 -22.15 -3.54
N ILE A 520 7.44 -21.12 -3.99
CA ILE A 520 7.69 -19.90 -3.20
C ILE A 520 6.48 -18.96 -3.29
N PRO A 521 5.83 -18.63 -2.17
CA PRO A 521 4.69 -17.71 -2.20
C PRO A 521 5.15 -16.27 -2.42
N THR A 522 4.39 -15.53 -3.24
CA THR A 522 4.63 -14.11 -3.50
C THR A 522 3.42 -13.24 -3.14
N ALA A 523 3.67 -12.03 -2.67
CA ALA A 523 2.64 -11.05 -2.34
C ALA A 523 3.06 -9.61 -2.68
N PHE A 524 2.07 -8.72 -2.59
CA PHE A 524 2.29 -7.29 -2.65
C PHE A 524 3.23 -6.89 -1.53
N TRP A 525 4.24 -6.08 -1.84
CA TRP A 525 5.15 -5.43 -0.90
C TRP A 525 5.07 -3.93 -1.13
N ARG A 526 5.29 -3.09 -0.11
CA ARG A 526 5.03 -1.63 -0.18
C ARG A 526 5.60 -1.02 -1.46
N SER A 527 4.75 -0.36 -2.25
CA SER A 527 5.03 0.18 -3.59
C SER A 527 4.83 -0.77 -4.76
N VAL A 528 4.44 -2.01 -4.49
CA VAL A 528 3.89 -2.97 -5.45
C VAL A 528 4.67 -3.02 -6.77
N GLY A 529 4.04 -2.98 -7.94
CA GLY A 529 4.74 -2.89 -9.24
C GLY A 529 5.84 -1.83 -9.32
N PRO A 530 5.58 -0.56 -8.96
CA PRO A 530 6.59 0.50 -8.96
C PRO A 530 7.85 0.20 -8.15
N SER A 531 7.78 -0.69 -7.14
CA SER A 531 8.95 -1.11 -6.36
C SER A 531 10.04 -1.82 -7.19
N HIS A 532 9.68 -2.36 -8.36
CA HIS A 532 10.61 -2.99 -9.29
C HIS A 532 10.82 -2.13 -10.54
N ASN A 533 9.73 -1.68 -11.17
CA ASN A 533 9.81 -0.94 -12.44
C ASN A 533 10.55 0.39 -12.31
N VAL A 534 10.28 1.20 -11.27
CA VAL A 534 10.88 2.54 -11.16
C VAL A 534 12.40 2.46 -10.98
N PHE A 535 12.91 1.44 -10.31
CA PHE A 535 14.35 1.22 -10.26
C PHE A 535 14.93 1.03 -11.67
N VAL A 536 14.28 0.21 -12.50
CA VAL A 536 14.72 -0.08 -13.87
C VAL A 536 14.61 1.14 -14.76
N THR A 537 13.44 1.77 -14.81
CA THR A 537 13.16 2.87 -15.75
C THR A 537 13.96 4.12 -15.42
N GLU A 538 14.07 4.51 -14.15
CA GLU A 538 14.84 5.71 -13.76
C GLU A 538 16.35 5.49 -13.76
N SER A 539 16.83 4.29 -13.46
CA SER A 539 18.26 3.98 -13.63
C SER A 539 18.61 3.97 -15.12
N PHE A 540 17.74 3.42 -15.97
CA PHE A 540 17.99 3.37 -17.40
C PHE A 540 17.96 4.74 -18.06
N ILE A 541 17.04 5.64 -17.66
CA ILE A 541 17.05 7.05 -18.12
C ILE A 541 18.37 7.75 -17.74
N ASP A 542 18.92 7.48 -16.55
CA ASP A 542 20.24 7.98 -16.17
C ASP A 542 21.37 7.39 -17.03
N GLU A 543 21.23 6.12 -17.44
CA GLU A 543 22.14 5.51 -18.40
C GLU A 543 22.10 6.17 -19.78
N LEU A 544 20.90 6.55 -20.24
CA LEU A 544 20.73 7.26 -21.51
C LEU A 544 21.35 8.66 -21.44
N ALA A 545 21.16 9.37 -20.32
CA ALA A 545 21.82 10.67 -20.08
C ALA A 545 23.34 10.54 -20.12
N ALA A 546 23.91 9.54 -19.43
CA ALA A 546 25.34 9.27 -19.44
C ALA A 546 25.85 8.88 -20.85
N ALA A 547 25.09 8.08 -21.59
CA ALA A 547 25.40 7.72 -22.97
C ALA A 547 25.42 8.96 -23.87
N ALA A 548 24.44 9.85 -23.73
CA ALA A 548 24.35 11.13 -24.43
C ALA A 548 25.38 12.17 -23.93
N LYS A 549 26.09 11.90 -22.83
CA LYS A 549 26.97 12.85 -22.12
C LYS A 549 26.23 14.13 -21.69
N HIS A 550 24.97 13.97 -21.32
CA HIS A 550 24.14 15.05 -20.80
C HIS A 550 24.01 14.94 -19.27
N ASP A 551 23.83 16.09 -18.63
CA ASP A 551 23.45 16.14 -17.22
C ASP A 551 22.09 15.42 -17.02
N PRO A 552 21.95 14.52 -16.02
CA PRO A 552 20.77 13.68 -15.90
C PRO A 552 19.50 14.42 -15.45
N VAL A 553 19.61 15.60 -14.82
CA VAL A 553 18.44 16.45 -14.54
C VAL A 553 18.03 17.17 -15.82
N ALA A 554 18.97 17.80 -16.52
CA ALA A 554 18.71 18.47 -17.80
C ALA A 554 18.15 17.50 -18.85
N TYR A 555 18.68 16.28 -18.91
CA TYR A 555 18.21 15.22 -19.80
C TYR A 555 16.74 14.89 -19.55
N ARG A 556 16.36 14.69 -18.29
CA ARG A 556 14.96 14.46 -17.90
C ARG A 556 14.09 15.64 -18.27
N LEU A 557 14.49 16.87 -17.94
CA LEU A 557 13.72 18.09 -18.24
C LEU A 557 13.41 18.24 -19.74
N ALA A 558 14.34 17.87 -20.61
CA ALA A 558 14.17 17.91 -22.07
C ALA A 558 13.13 16.90 -22.60
N LEU A 559 12.66 15.97 -21.76
CA LEU A 559 11.67 14.94 -22.09
C LEU A 559 10.31 15.18 -21.43
N LEU A 560 10.11 16.32 -20.75
CA LEU A 560 8.91 16.58 -19.91
C LEU A 560 7.97 17.65 -20.48
N ASP A 561 8.05 17.96 -21.78
CA ASP A 561 7.23 19.02 -22.40
C ASP A 561 5.72 18.83 -22.17
N LYS A 562 5.25 17.57 -22.11
CA LYS A 562 3.84 17.21 -21.86
C LYS A 562 3.51 16.98 -20.38
N SER A 563 4.47 17.16 -19.48
CA SER A 563 4.38 16.78 -18.06
C SER A 563 4.80 17.94 -17.13
N PRO A 564 4.10 19.09 -17.15
CA PRO A 564 4.51 20.30 -16.41
C PRO A 564 4.58 20.09 -14.89
N ARG A 565 3.73 19.24 -14.31
CA ARG A 565 3.78 18.90 -12.87
C ARG A 565 5.01 18.05 -12.52
N ALA A 566 5.39 17.11 -13.40
CA ALA A 566 6.60 16.33 -13.25
C ALA A 566 7.86 17.22 -13.35
N LYS A 567 7.86 18.14 -14.32
CA LYS A 567 8.89 19.18 -14.46
C LYS A 567 9.03 20.01 -13.18
N ALA A 568 7.91 20.50 -12.64
CA ALA A 568 7.92 21.33 -11.42
C ALA A 568 8.51 20.60 -10.20
N VAL A 569 8.15 19.33 -9.96
CA VAL A 569 8.75 18.57 -8.85
C VAL A 569 10.23 18.27 -9.09
N LEU A 570 10.64 17.96 -10.33
CA LEU A 570 12.04 17.71 -10.67
C LEU A 570 12.91 18.96 -10.45
N GLU A 571 12.49 20.11 -10.96
CA GLU A 571 13.20 21.39 -10.78
C GLU A 571 13.31 21.72 -9.29
N ARG A 572 12.21 21.55 -8.53
CA ARG A 572 12.19 21.87 -7.11
C ARG A 572 13.13 20.98 -6.29
N ALA A 573 13.14 19.68 -6.56
CA ALA A 573 14.05 18.74 -5.90
C ALA A 573 15.51 19.03 -6.24
N ALA A 574 15.83 19.26 -7.52
CA ALA A 574 17.19 19.56 -7.97
C ALA A 574 17.72 20.88 -7.39
N GLU A 575 16.92 21.94 -7.39
CA GLU A 575 17.26 23.24 -6.79
C GLU A 575 17.59 23.09 -5.30
N HIS A 576 16.71 22.45 -4.53
CA HIS A 576 16.90 22.28 -3.08
C HIS A 576 18.00 21.29 -2.71
N ALA A 577 18.31 20.34 -3.59
CA ALA A 577 19.46 19.47 -3.42
C ALA A 577 20.79 20.18 -3.75
N GLY A 578 20.75 21.40 -4.30
CA GLY A 578 21.94 22.12 -4.74
C GLY A 578 22.58 21.50 -5.97
N TRP A 579 21.79 20.88 -6.86
CA TRP A 579 22.29 20.20 -8.06
C TRP A 579 23.26 21.08 -8.87
N GLY A 580 24.36 20.51 -9.34
CA GLY A 580 25.45 21.23 -10.01
C GLY A 580 26.54 21.81 -9.09
N GLN A 581 26.35 21.81 -7.77
CA GLN A 581 27.41 22.15 -6.82
C GLN A 581 28.46 21.04 -6.74
N SER A 582 29.73 21.42 -6.50
CA SER A 582 30.83 20.47 -6.30
C SER A 582 30.64 19.64 -5.04
N LEU A 583 30.96 18.35 -5.12
CA LEU A 583 30.92 17.41 -4.01
C LEU A 583 32.32 16.90 -3.67
N PRO A 584 32.57 16.41 -2.43
CA PRO A 584 33.80 15.69 -2.10
C PRO A 584 34.01 14.46 -2.99
N GLU A 585 35.25 13.97 -3.03
CA GLU A 585 35.56 12.73 -3.75
C GLU A 585 34.67 11.58 -3.25
N ARG A 586 34.19 10.74 -4.17
CA ARG A 586 33.31 9.59 -3.89
C ARG A 586 32.01 9.96 -3.17
N VAL A 587 31.58 11.21 -3.29
CA VAL A 587 30.23 11.66 -2.95
C VAL A 587 29.53 12.05 -4.26
N GLY A 588 28.36 11.47 -4.49
CA GLY A 588 27.58 11.67 -5.70
C GLY A 588 26.14 12.04 -5.38
N ARG A 589 25.48 12.70 -6.34
CA ARG A 589 24.03 12.92 -6.33
C ARG A 589 23.39 12.16 -7.47
N GLY A 590 22.28 11.50 -7.16
CA GLY A 590 21.47 10.77 -8.12
C GLY A 590 20.03 11.22 -8.02
N VAL A 591 19.35 11.27 -9.17
CA VAL A 591 17.99 11.77 -9.29
C VAL A 591 17.06 10.67 -9.80
N SER A 592 15.81 10.72 -9.35
CA SER A 592 14.70 9.96 -9.89
C SER A 592 13.45 10.83 -10.01
N LEU A 593 12.59 10.49 -10.95
CA LEU A 593 11.30 11.13 -11.18
C LEU A 593 10.25 10.07 -11.53
N GLN A 594 9.06 10.17 -10.96
CA GLN A 594 7.97 9.23 -11.25
C GLN A 594 6.60 9.89 -11.22
N PHE A 595 5.64 9.24 -11.87
CA PHE A 595 4.21 9.46 -11.67
C PHE A 595 3.55 8.13 -11.32
N VAL A 596 3.16 7.97 -10.05
CA VAL A 596 2.63 6.71 -9.52
C VAL A 596 1.52 7.04 -8.54
N PHE A 597 0.45 6.24 -8.54
CA PHE A 597 -0.72 6.44 -7.65
C PHE A 597 -1.35 7.84 -7.77
N ALA A 598 -1.30 8.46 -8.96
CA ALA A 598 -1.73 9.84 -9.22
C ALA A 598 -0.92 10.93 -8.48
N THR A 599 0.33 10.63 -8.11
CA THR A 599 1.25 11.56 -7.45
C THR A 599 2.53 11.70 -8.26
N TYR A 600 2.94 12.95 -8.53
CA TYR A 600 4.25 13.25 -9.11
C TYR A 600 5.27 13.39 -7.99
N MET A 601 6.42 12.75 -8.14
CA MET A 601 7.48 12.79 -7.13
C MET A 601 8.86 12.76 -7.77
N ALA A 602 9.74 13.64 -7.30
CA ALA A 602 11.16 13.60 -7.62
C ALA A 602 11.98 13.45 -6.34
N GLN A 603 13.00 12.60 -6.37
CA GLN A 603 13.95 12.47 -5.28
C GLN A 603 15.38 12.70 -5.78
N VAL A 604 16.18 13.40 -4.98
CA VAL A 604 17.62 13.53 -5.16
C VAL A 604 18.31 12.97 -3.92
N ALA A 605 19.07 11.89 -4.09
CA ALA A 605 19.86 11.28 -3.03
C ALA A 605 21.32 11.73 -3.14
N GLU A 606 21.92 12.14 -2.02
CA GLU A 606 23.37 12.35 -1.88
C GLU A 606 23.96 11.13 -1.16
N VAL A 607 24.88 10.44 -1.82
CA VAL A 607 25.46 9.18 -1.36
C VAL A 607 26.98 9.29 -1.31
N GLU A 608 27.55 8.82 -0.21
CA GLU A 608 28.98 8.65 -0.01
C GLU A 608 29.37 7.19 -0.13
N VAL A 609 30.46 6.90 -0.84
CA VAL A 609 31.00 5.56 -0.96
C VAL A 609 32.43 5.52 -0.41
N GLY A 610 32.63 4.76 0.67
CA GLY A 610 33.94 4.53 1.26
C GLY A 610 34.90 3.82 0.32
N LYS A 611 36.20 3.89 0.60
CA LYS A 611 37.24 3.15 -0.17
C LYS A 611 37.08 1.63 -0.05
N ASP A 612 36.57 1.18 1.09
CA ASP A 612 36.19 -0.19 1.40
C ASP A 612 34.86 -0.63 0.75
N GLY A 613 34.23 0.26 -0.03
CA GLY A 613 32.97 0.01 -0.72
C GLY A 613 31.72 0.25 0.14
N ALA A 614 31.87 0.63 1.41
CA ALA A 614 30.72 0.93 2.27
C ALA A 614 29.91 2.10 1.70
N VAL A 615 28.58 1.96 1.69
CA VAL A 615 27.67 2.97 1.12
C VAL A 615 26.89 3.65 2.24
N ARG A 616 26.87 4.98 2.23
CA ARG A 616 26.08 5.79 3.16
C ARG A 616 25.22 6.77 2.39
N VAL A 617 23.90 6.65 2.54
CA VAL A 617 22.96 7.68 2.08
C VAL A 617 22.97 8.80 3.10
N ARG A 618 23.49 9.97 2.72
CA ARG A 618 23.68 11.10 3.64
C ARG A 618 22.42 11.95 3.75
N ARG A 619 21.82 12.24 2.61
CA ARG A 619 20.69 13.17 2.48
C ARG A 619 19.80 12.77 1.32
N VAL A 620 18.49 12.93 1.47
CA VAL A 620 17.49 12.78 0.41
C VAL A 620 16.58 13.99 0.40
N VAL A 621 16.52 14.69 -0.74
CA VAL A 621 15.55 15.76 -0.97
C VAL A 621 14.42 15.20 -1.83
N CYS A 622 13.19 15.29 -1.35
CA CYS A 622 12.00 14.80 -2.03
C CYS A 622 11.05 15.97 -2.32
N ALA A 623 10.76 16.23 -3.59
CA ALA A 623 9.67 17.11 -3.98
C ALA A 623 8.47 16.27 -4.43
N VAL A 624 7.27 16.66 -4.00
CA VAL A 624 6.05 15.91 -4.23
C VAL A 624 4.89 16.82 -4.58
N ASP A 625 4.12 16.43 -5.60
CA ASP A 625 2.82 17.00 -5.93
C ASP A 625 1.80 15.86 -5.93
N CYS A 626 1.01 15.80 -4.86
CA CYS A 626 -0.07 14.83 -4.68
C CYS A 626 -1.46 15.49 -4.73
N GLY A 627 -1.62 16.60 -5.46
CA GLY A 627 -2.87 17.36 -5.45
C GLY A 627 -3.13 18.04 -4.11
N ILE A 628 -4.40 18.28 -3.80
CA ILE A 628 -4.81 18.84 -2.51
C ILE A 628 -4.36 17.93 -1.37
N VAL A 629 -3.55 18.48 -0.49
CA VAL A 629 -3.02 17.78 0.68
C VAL A 629 -4.06 17.79 1.79
N VAL A 630 -4.47 16.60 2.25
CA VAL A 630 -5.44 16.50 3.36
C VAL A 630 -4.78 16.84 4.70
N ASN A 631 -3.62 16.24 4.98
CA ASN A 631 -2.84 16.50 6.18
C ASN A 631 -1.34 16.52 5.81
N PRO A 632 -0.68 17.70 5.81
CA PRO A 632 0.71 17.83 5.37
C PRO A 632 1.72 17.16 6.31
N ASP A 633 1.42 17.06 7.60
CA ASP A 633 2.27 16.36 8.57
C ASP A 633 2.30 14.85 8.29
N THR A 634 1.13 14.28 7.99
CA THR A 634 1.01 12.86 7.59
C THR A 634 1.72 12.57 6.27
N VAL A 635 1.60 13.46 5.28
CA VAL A 635 2.32 13.31 3.99
C VAL A 635 3.83 13.31 4.20
N ARG A 636 4.36 14.24 5.02
CA ARG A 636 5.78 14.30 5.36
C ARG A 636 6.26 13.02 6.03
N ALA A 637 5.58 12.59 7.09
CA ALA A 637 5.93 11.37 7.83
C ALA A 637 5.87 10.10 6.94
N GLN A 638 4.90 10.04 6.02
CA GLN A 638 4.79 8.93 5.07
C GLN A 638 5.96 8.87 4.10
N ILE A 639 6.41 10.02 3.57
CA ILE A 639 7.56 10.10 2.66
C ILE A 639 8.85 9.76 3.39
N GLU A 640 9.05 10.29 4.60
CA GLU A 640 10.21 9.95 5.44
C GLU A 640 10.28 8.44 5.70
N SER A 641 9.17 7.83 6.12
CA SER A 641 9.08 6.38 6.29
C SER A 641 9.37 5.61 5.00
N ALA A 642 8.82 6.05 3.88
CA ALA A 642 8.97 5.38 2.59
C ALA A 642 10.42 5.43 2.09
N ILE A 643 11.11 6.56 2.28
CA ILE A 643 12.54 6.71 1.95
C ILE A 643 13.39 5.74 2.79
N ILE A 644 13.18 5.64 4.10
CA ILE A 644 13.90 4.68 4.95
C ILE A 644 13.68 3.23 4.50
N PHE A 645 12.43 2.89 4.16
CA PHE A 645 12.06 1.55 3.70
C PHE A 645 12.69 1.22 2.34
N GLY A 646 12.68 2.16 1.39
CA GLY A 646 13.30 1.99 0.08
C GLY A 646 14.83 1.96 0.13
N VAL A 647 15.47 2.78 0.98
CA VAL A 647 16.93 2.72 1.22
C VAL A 647 17.31 1.36 1.80
N THR A 648 16.48 0.80 2.69
CA THR A 648 16.68 -0.57 3.20
C THR A 648 16.69 -1.57 2.05
N ALA A 649 15.73 -1.52 1.12
CA ALA A 649 15.69 -2.44 -0.02
C ALA A 649 16.82 -2.21 -1.04
N ALA A 650 17.35 -0.99 -1.14
CA ALA A 650 18.49 -0.68 -2.00
C ALA A 650 19.79 -1.26 -1.42
N LEU A 651 19.99 -1.21 -0.10
CA LEU A 651 21.26 -1.59 0.54
C LEU A 651 21.26 -3.01 1.13
N TYR A 652 20.10 -3.52 1.55
CA TYR A 652 19.95 -4.75 2.33
C TYR A 652 18.67 -5.52 1.97
N GLY A 653 18.30 -6.51 2.80
CA GLY A 653 16.98 -7.12 2.79
C GLY A 653 16.72 -8.19 1.72
N ALA A 654 17.75 -8.74 1.07
CA ALA A 654 17.55 -9.86 0.16
C ALA A 654 17.09 -11.12 0.93
N ILE A 655 16.07 -11.80 0.41
CA ILE A 655 15.76 -13.19 0.72
C ILE A 655 16.40 -14.08 -0.35
N THR A 656 17.24 -15.00 0.09
CA THR A 656 17.90 -16.00 -0.75
C THR A 656 17.53 -17.41 -0.31
N LEU A 657 17.62 -18.33 -1.26
CA LEU A 657 17.25 -19.73 -1.14
C LEU A 657 18.48 -20.59 -1.41
N LYS A 658 18.66 -21.59 -0.56
CA LYS A 658 19.63 -22.66 -0.74
C LYS A 658 18.99 -23.99 -0.36
N GLU A 659 19.06 -24.97 -1.26
CA GLU A 659 18.45 -26.30 -1.07
C GLU A 659 16.96 -26.21 -0.70
N GLY A 660 16.24 -25.27 -1.33
CA GLY A 660 14.82 -25.01 -1.10
C GLY A 660 14.48 -24.25 0.18
N ARG A 661 15.49 -23.88 0.99
CA ARG A 661 15.33 -23.23 2.29
C ARG A 661 15.72 -21.76 2.23
N VAL A 662 14.97 -20.92 2.92
CA VAL A 662 15.30 -19.50 3.08
C VAL A 662 16.46 -19.34 4.06
N GLU A 663 17.52 -18.67 3.63
CA GLU A 663 18.78 -18.54 4.39
C GLU A 663 18.68 -17.48 5.51
N GLN A 664 17.92 -16.40 5.30
CA GLN A 664 17.75 -15.34 6.28
C GLN A 664 16.64 -15.69 7.28
N THR A 665 16.84 -15.34 8.54
CA THR A 665 15.93 -15.76 9.62
C THR A 665 15.49 -14.60 10.53
N ASN A 666 16.37 -13.69 10.88
CA ASN A 666 16.07 -12.59 11.80
C ASN A 666 16.86 -11.34 11.42
N PHE A 667 16.71 -10.21 12.11
CA PHE A 667 17.31 -8.92 11.75
C PHE A 667 18.84 -8.86 11.77
N ASP A 668 19.51 -9.90 12.26
CA ASP A 668 20.95 -10.11 12.16
C ASP A 668 21.37 -10.68 10.79
N THR A 669 20.51 -11.46 10.15
CA THR A 669 20.73 -12.09 8.82
C THR A 669 19.90 -11.45 7.70
N TYR A 670 18.74 -10.88 8.04
CA TYR A 670 17.89 -10.01 7.24
C TYR A 670 18.04 -8.56 7.70
N GLN A 671 19.14 -7.92 7.31
CA GLN A 671 19.45 -6.59 7.80
C GLN A 671 18.41 -5.54 7.35
N ILE A 672 18.03 -4.68 8.30
CA ILE A 672 17.26 -3.46 8.07
C ILE A 672 18.10 -2.23 8.41
N LEU A 673 17.82 -1.10 7.77
CA LEU A 673 18.53 0.15 8.07
C LEU A 673 18.39 0.53 9.55
N ARG A 674 19.51 0.86 10.20
CA ARG A 674 19.56 1.27 11.61
C ARG A 674 19.51 2.79 11.74
N MET A 675 19.21 3.26 12.95
CA MET A 675 19.04 4.69 13.23
C MET A 675 20.28 5.54 12.89
N ASN A 676 21.49 5.01 13.09
CA ASN A 676 22.75 5.67 12.76
C ASN A 676 23.06 5.70 11.25
N GLU A 677 22.34 4.92 10.45
CA GLU A 677 22.45 4.84 9.00
C GLU A 677 21.36 5.66 8.28
N ALA A 678 20.38 6.19 9.02
CA ALA A 678 19.27 6.94 8.46
C ALA A 678 19.77 8.25 7.79
N PRO A 679 19.37 8.53 6.53
CA PRO A 679 19.68 9.78 5.87
C PRO A 679 18.93 10.95 6.49
N GLY A 680 19.47 12.16 6.35
CA GLY A 680 18.67 13.38 6.49
C GLY A 680 17.62 13.45 5.38
N VAL A 681 16.35 13.68 5.70
CA VAL A 681 15.27 13.73 4.71
C VAL A 681 14.62 15.12 4.71
N GLU A 682 14.51 15.72 3.53
CA GLU A 682 13.81 16.98 3.31
C GLU A 682 12.63 16.77 2.37
N VAL A 683 11.42 17.05 2.84
CA VAL A 683 10.19 16.91 2.04
C VAL A 683 9.64 18.28 1.66
N LEU A 684 9.52 18.50 0.36
CA LEU A 684 9.00 19.70 -0.29
C LEU A 684 7.64 19.38 -0.91
N ILE A 685 6.58 19.84 -0.27
CA ILE A 685 5.21 19.65 -0.76
C ILE A 685 4.88 20.80 -1.71
N VAL A 686 4.63 20.48 -2.97
CA VAL A 686 4.21 21.43 -3.99
C VAL A 686 2.71 21.69 -3.86
N GLN A 687 2.32 22.97 -3.83
CA GLN A 687 0.92 23.37 -3.75
C GLN A 687 0.19 23.04 -5.04
N SER A 688 -0.99 22.43 -4.92
CA SER A 688 -1.78 21.96 -6.06
C SER A 688 -3.27 22.00 -5.76
N SER A 689 -4.08 22.29 -6.78
CA SER A 689 -5.54 22.30 -6.72
C SER A 689 -6.17 21.03 -7.31
N GLU A 690 -5.35 20.10 -7.81
CA GLU A 690 -5.80 18.82 -8.35
C GLU A 690 -6.37 17.91 -7.25
N PRO A 691 -7.24 16.94 -7.59
CA PRO A 691 -7.70 15.95 -6.62
C PRO A 691 -6.53 15.24 -5.93
N PRO A 692 -6.68 14.85 -4.65
CA PRO A 692 -5.61 14.18 -3.91
C PRO A 692 -5.14 12.89 -4.60
N GLY A 693 -3.83 12.72 -4.71
CA GLY A 693 -3.16 11.49 -5.12
C GLY A 693 -2.89 10.54 -3.94
N GLY A 694 -2.17 9.47 -4.22
CA GLY A 694 -1.75 8.47 -3.25
C GLY A 694 -0.43 8.82 -2.55
N MET A 695 -0.25 8.34 -1.30
CA MET A 695 0.97 8.62 -0.50
C MET A 695 1.46 7.44 0.36
N GLY A 696 0.77 6.30 0.32
CA GLY A 696 1.18 5.13 1.10
C GLY A 696 2.57 4.63 0.69
N GLU A 697 2.87 4.75 -0.59
CA GLU A 697 3.89 3.94 -1.26
C GLU A 697 4.92 4.73 -2.05
N CYS A 698 4.54 5.90 -2.60
CA CYS A 698 5.31 6.68 -3.58
C CYS A 698 6.79 6.86 -3.26
N GLY A 699 7.13 7.19 -2.00
CA GLY A 699 8.51 7.48 -1.62
C GLY A 699 9.45 6.27 -1.65
N THR A 700 8.90 5.05 -1.68
CA THR A 700 9.66 3.80 -1.57
C THR A 700 10.33 3.44 -2.88
N SER A 701 9.60 3.52 -4.00
CA SER A 701 10.12 3.20 -5.33
C SER A 701 11.13 4.23 -5.83
N ALA A 702 10.86 5.52 -5.59
CA ALA A 702 11.68 6.61 -6.11
C ALA A 702 13.10 6.64 -5.53
N VAL A 703 13.31 6.19 -4.28
CA VAL A 703 14.62 6.33 -3.64
C VAL A 703 15.67 5.36 -4.18
N VAL A 704 15.25 4.15 -4.60
CA VAL A 704 16.16 3.09 -5.06
C VAL A 704 17.01 3.53 -6.27
N PRO A 705 16.42 4.02 -7.38
CA PRO A 705 17.21 4.53 -8.50
C PRO A 705 17.98 5.80 -8.14
N ALA A 706 17.45 6.69 -7.29
CA ALA A 706 18.18 7.88 -6.86
C ALA A 706 19.49 7.51 -6.13
N VAL A 707 19.45 6.49 -5.27
CA VAL A 707 20.64 5.95 -4.58
C VAL A 707 21.59 5.27 -5.58
N ALA A 708 21.08 4.41 -6.47
CA ALA A 708 21.90 3.73 -7.47
C ALA A 708 22.62 4.72 -8.42
N ASN A 709 21.91 5.75 -8.89
CA ASN A 709 22.44 6.81 -9.73
C ASN A 709 23.48 7.66 -8.97
N ALA A 710 23.27 7.90 -7.67
CA ALA A 710 24.23 8.62 -6.83
C ALA A 710 25.54 7.83 -6.64
N ILE A 711 25.45 6.50 -6.48
CA ILE A 711 26.62 5.60 -6.43
C ILE A 711 27.38 5.65 -7.76
N PHE A 712 26.67 5.63 -8.90
CA PHE A 712 27.28 5.79 -10.21
C PHE A 712 28.00 7.15 -10.34
N ALA A 713 27.35 8.25 -9.94
CA ALA A 713 27.97 9.57 -9.96
C ALA A 713 29.21 9.66 -9.05
N ALA A 714 29.20 8.96 -7.91
CA ALA A 714 30.31 8.93 -6.96
C ALA A 714 31.50 8.07 -7.43
N THR A 715 31.26 7.01 -8.20
CA THR A 715 32.26 5.94 -8.40
C THR A 715 32.52 5.56 -9.87
N GLY A 716 31.64 5.99 -10.79
CA GLY A 716 31.60 5.51 -12.17
C GLY A 716 31.09 4.07 -12.34
N LYS A 717 30.74 3.37 -11.25
CA LYS A 717 30.27 1.97 -11.30
C LYS A 717 28.75 1.92 -11.32
N ARG A 718 28.18 1.33 -12.37
CA ARG A 718 26.73 1.15 -12.51
C ARG A 718 26.29 -0.14 -11.83
N LEU A 719 25.28 -0.07 -10.98
CA LEU A 719 24.68 -1.22 -10.32
C LEU A 719 23.31 -1.51 -10.94
N ARG A 720 23.10 -2.76 -11.36
CA ARG A 720 21.84 -3.20 -11.98
C ARG A 720 21.16 -4.35 -11.23
N LYS A 721 21.81 -4.87 -10.20
CA LYS A 721 21.28 -5.88 -9.29
C LYS A 721 21.15 -5.26 -7.90
N MET A 722 19.99 -5.44 -7.28
CA MET A 722 19.76 -5.08 -5.88
C MET A 722 19.83 -6.32 -4.97
N PRO A 723 20.18 -6.16 -3.69
CA PRO A 723 20.70 -4.94 -3.07
C PRO A 723 22.13 -4.63 -3.54
N VAL A 724 22.66 -3.46 -3.17
CA VAL A 724 24.01 -3.02 -3.56
C VAL A 724 25.08 -4.01 -3.11
N ASP A 725 25.84 -4.56 -4.07
CA ASP A 725 27.06 -5.30 -3.79
C ASP A 725 28.22 -4.34 -3.48
N VAL A 726 28.48 -4.14 -2.19
CA VAL A 726 29.57 -3.28 -1.70
C VAL A 726 30.95 -3.77 -2.12
N THR A 727 31.13 -5.06 -2.42
CA THR A 727 32.43 -5.58 -2.84
C THR A 727 32.80 -5.06 -4.23
N ALA A 728 31.80 -4.88 -5.10
CA ALA A 728 31.97 -4.28 -6.41
C ALA A 728 32.41 -2.81 -6.33
N LEU A 729 32.23 -2.12 -5.19
CA LEU A 729 32.52 -0.68 -5.03
C LEU A 729 33.89 -0.37 -4.40
N LYS A 730 34.60 -1.39 -3.92
CA LYS A 730 35.94 -1.27 -3.35
C LYS A 730 36.93 -0.64 -4.34
N GLN A 731 37.80 0.22 -3.82
CA GLN A 731 39.01 0.63 -4.53
C GLN A 731 40.10 -0.42 -4.32
N PRO A 732 40.93 -0.72 -5.34
CA PRO A 732 42.16 -1.45 -5.14
C PRO A 732 43.04 -0.71 -4.12
N VAL A 733 43.66 -1.45 -3.20
CA VAL A 733 44.60 -0.91 -2.19
C VAL A 733 45.87 -0.44 -2.86
#